data_AF-A0A6A6R223-F1
#
_entry.id   AF-A0A6A6R223-F1
#
_cell.length_a   1.000
_cell.length_b   1.000
_cell.length_c   1.000
_cell.angle_alpha   90.00
_cell.angle_beta   90.00
_cell.angle_gamma   90.00
#
_symmetry.space_group_name_H-M   'P 1'
#
loop_
_entity.id
_entity.type
_entity.pdbx_description
1 polymer ?
#
loop_
_entity_poly.entity_id
_entity_poly.type
_entity_poly.pdbx_seq_one_letter_code
_entity_poly.pdbx_strand_id
1 'polypeptide(L)'
;MSDALVQLAENVVLLQRLNPEPGKAGTNSPPDLPSGRRTLSMRHEQAILESLSFLLASSDKPDRILALCIEEKRNPPGMILSYAVNIDGQEVLRVGINGITKILEAESYEHDERNGIALRDQIVSHSQSRLLRRLDSKHQLASQRKLTPKVSVAILLRRALESIISSHRALPRDHEALWPLARSLENHHLRLEKLPTKKARSQEGLSLLKGILETSATICTYHTHGLKSVLDLIPSKAPWDASTKANLTRKIEKLGHYHSATDYLLSAASRFSIFHSIEVQYVPLRPADLRNGSINSNTPGLLSRYLHGQATAIDDAAVKRLRQRNLIDLTAVRDQVQNQVRKTQFRVHAEMKLLLYYERQQSKDCIPPRVIVSSKSACFLCDLYFKLHGGFYMPKTHGTLYEKWTLPDMDQLELLPPRKRENLDSVLVKLNTDIERRIFESIEAGPLAREHPNESMIFSFPSFTSPPVSATSTNRPQSEAPDQEQATDDFDPLGSRVTNLRTTVSDPVVSNSLLSSHNQPGLSRLDEVSSQEAKDAVAVPLRTDSMFSPPPFIPSPTLRSQNDLSVELIASKEIIHLSPGIIHRRILTEDSPPIRFHSQHIHVELSRSCTEHLLSLDTDSESSGTAERADLCVAVELFTPDRASRAVDDLDPYIVDMRSDWKKLSAPSGAMYTPHGLLLRKRGDVVALRVDLDYNTLS
;
A
#
# COMPACT_ATOMS: atom_id res chain seq x y z
N MET A 1 9.11 -22.64 -20.24
CA MET A 1 9.35 -21.47 -19.35
C MET A 1 9.40 -21.85 -17.87
N SER A 2 8.52 -22.72 -17.35
CA SER A 2 8.56 -23.16 -15.92
C SER A 2 9.96 -23.57 -15.45
N ASP A 3 10.66 -24.44 -16.20
CA ASP A 3 12.05 -24.85 -15.95
C ASP A 3 13.03 -23.67 -15.81
N ALA A 4 12.86 -22.61 -16.62
CA ALA A 4 13.69 -21.40 -16.58
C ALA A 4 13.36 -20.48 -15.38
N LEU A 5 12.14 -20.55 -14.84
CA LEU A 5 11.76 -19.90 -13.59
C LEU A 5 12.30 -20.68 -12.37
N VAL A 6 12.35 -22.01 -12.45
CA VAL A 6 13.02 -22.86 -11.45
C VAL A 6 14.52 -22.58 -11.44
N GLN A 7 15.17 -22.52 -12.62
CA GLN A 7 16.57 -22.10 -12.77
C GLN A 7 16.82 -20.74 -12.11
N LEU A 8 15.96 -19.77 -12.41
CA LEU A 8 16.04 -18.42 -11.85
C LEU A 8 15.91 -18.43 -10.32
N ALA A 9 14.96 -19.19 -9.78
CA ALA A 9 14.78 -19.31 -8.33
C ALA A 9 15.98 -19.96 -7.63
N GLU A 10 16.56 -21.03 -8.20
CA GLU A 10 17.80 -21.64 -7.68
C GLU A 10 18.95 -20.61 -7.66
N ASN A 11 19.15 -19.89 -8.76
CA ASN A 11 20.19 -18.86 -8.89
C ASN A 11 19.96 -17.67 -7.94
N VAL A 12 18.74 -17.17 -7.81
CA VAL A 12 18.36 -16.08 -6.89
C VAL A 12 18.61 -16.47 -5.43
N VAL A 13 18.21 -17.68 -5.02
CA VAL A 13 18.44 -18.18 -3.65
C VAL A 13 19.93 -18.34 -3.37
N LEU A 14 20.72 -18.78 -4.34
CA LEU A 14 22.17 -18.87 -4.22
C LEU A 14 22.82 -17.49 -4.09
N LEU A 15 22.45 -16.53 -4.96
CA LEU A 15 22.98 -15.17 -4.90
C LEU A 15 22.63 -14.51 -3.56
N GLN A 16 21.40 -14.64 -3.06
CA GLN A 16 20.97 -14.05 -1.79
C GLN A 16 21.81 -14.52 -0.58
N ARG A 17 22.28 -15.78 -0.61
CA ARG A 17 23.15 -16.35 0.42
C ARG A 17 24.58 -15.81 0.36
N LEU A 18 25.08 -15.52 -0.84
CA LEU A 18 26.43 -14.98 -1.06
C LEU A 18 26.48 -13.46 -0.86
N ASN A 19 25.46 -12.77 -1.36
CA ASN A 19 25.35 -11.31 -1.41
C ASN A 19 23.85 -10.89 -1.43
N PRO A 20 23.28 -10.48 -0.28
CA PRO A 20 21.89 -10.04 -0.20
C PRO A 20 21.67 -8.60 -0.70
N GLU A 21 22.72 -7.82 -0.97
CA GLU A 21 22.66 -6.44 -1.47
C GLU A 21 23.54 -6.27 -2.73
N PRO A 22 23.27 -7.01 -3.84
CA PRO A 22 24.11 -7.00 -5.05
C PRO A 22 23.90 -5.75 -5.92
N GLY A 23 22.87 -4.94 -5.65
CA GLY A 23 22.69 -3.62 -6.24
C GLY A 23 23.06 -2.52 -5.26
N LYS A 24 23.47 -1.35 -5.78
CA LYS A 24 23.60 -0.13 -4.98
C LYS A 24 22.27 0.59 -4.93
N ALA A 25 21.91 1.15 -3.77
CA ALA A 25 20.77 2.04 -3.68
C ALA A 25 21.03 3.34 -4.46
N GLY A 26 20.01 3.83 -5.17
CA GLY A 26 20.19 5.00 -6.05
C GLY A 26 18.93 5.39 -6.83
N THR A 27 19.09 6.44 -7.62
CA THR A 27 18.10 6.90 -8.61
C THR A 27 18.59 6.48 -9.99
N ASN A 28 17.69 5.96 -10.82
CA ASN A 28 17.98 5.58 -12.19
C ASN A 28 17.93 6.81 -13.11
N SER A 29 18.73 6.81 -14.18
CA SER A 29 18.62 7.85 -15.21
C SER A 29 17.29 7.71 -15.96
N PRO A 30 16.53 8.80 -16.18
CA PRO A 30 15.32 8.73 -16.98
C PRO A 30 15.67 8.41 -18.45
N PRO A 31 15.00 7.45 -19.10
CA PRO A 31 15.16 7.20 -20.52
C PRO A 31 14.65 8.37 -21.36
N ASP A 32 15.25 8.56 -22.54
CA ASP A 32 14.79 9.54 -23.53
C ASP A 32 13.55 9.01 -24.27
N LEU A 33 12.39 9.14 -23.63
CA LEU A 33 11.10 8.70 -24.16
C LEU A 33 10.40 9.87 -24.88
N PRO A 34 9.90 9.68 -26.11
CA PRO A 34 9.26 10.75 -26.87
C PRO A 34 8.06 11.32 -26.11
N SER A 35 8.03 12.64 -25.95
CA SER A 35 7.00 13.32 -25.15
C SER A 35 5.60 13.21 -25.76
N GLY A 36 5.50 13.06 -27.10
CA GLY A 36 4.26 12.74 -27.81
C GLY A 36 3.13 13.77 -27.65
N ARG A 37 1.90 13.37 -27.95
CA ARG A 37 0.67 14.15 -27.66
C ARG A 37 0.13 13.85 -26.25
N ARG A 38 1.00 13.90 -25.24
CA ARG A 38 0.63 13.66 -23.83
C ARG A 38 0.29 14.96 -23.12
N THR A 39 -0.61 14.88 -22.14
CA THR A 39 -0.92 15.97 -21.22
C THR A 39 0.18 16.08 -20.16
N LEU A 40 0.71 14.95 -19.68
CA LEU A 40 1.79 14.94 -18.69
C LEU A 40 3.18 14.94 -19.34
N SER A 41 4.05 15.82 -18.85
CA SER A 41 5.50 15.59 -18.97
C SER A 41 5.90 14.38 -18.12
N MET A 42 6.97 13.69 -18.51
CA MET A 42 7.45 12.52 -17.76
C MET A 42 7.80 12.86 -16.29
N ARG A 43 8.26 14.09 -16.03
CA ARG A 43 8.53 14.58 -14.67
C ARG A 43 7.25 14.77 -13.86
N HIS A 44 6.17 15.26 -14.48
CA HIS A 44 4.87 15.38 -13.80
C HIS A 44 4.23 14.02 -13.56
N GLU A 45 4.27 13.09 -14.53
CA GLU A 45 3.82 11.70 -14.36
C GLU A 45 4.54 11.01 -13.19
N GLN A 46 5.88 11.08 -13.16
CA GLN A 46 6.67 10.56 -12.06
C GLN A 46 6.26 11.20 -10.71
N ALA A 47 6.20 12.54 -10.63
CA ALA A 47 5.94 13.21 -9.36
C ALA A 47 4.50 13.01 -8.83
N ILE A 48 3.51 12.86 -9.73
CA ILE A 48 2.13 12.47 -9.36
C ILE A 48 2.15 11.05 -8.78
N LEU A 49 2.83 10.10 -9.44
CA LEU A 49 2.94 8.71 -8.99
C LEU A 49 3.75 8.55 -7.69
N GLU A 50 4.86 9.28 -7.52
CA GLU A 50 5.63 9.32 -6.27
C GLU A 50 4.78 9.91 -5.13
N SER A 51 3.94 10.92 -5.40
CA SER A 51 3.01 11.50 -4.42
C SER A 51 1.92 10.53 -4.01
N LEU A 52 1.20 9.95 -4.98
CA LEU A 52 0.14 8.98 -4.71
C LEU A 52 0.69 7.75 -3.99
N SER A 53 1.80 7.16 -4.45
CA SER A 53 2.39 5.97 -3.83
C SER A 53 2.97 6.24 -2.43
N PHE A 54 3.45 7.45 -2.16
CA PHE A 54 3.88 7.86 -0.81
C PHE A 54 2.70 8.00 0.16
N LEU A 55 1.60 8.61 -0.27
CA LEU A 55 0.41 8.91 0.54
C LEU A 55 -0.50 7.69 0.75
N LEU A 56 -0.63 6.84 -0.27
CA LEU A 56 -1.45 5.63 -0.25
C LEU A 56 -0.79 4.44 0.47
N ALA A 57 0.49 4.53 0.83
CA ALA A 57 1.19 3.51 1.58
C ALA A 57 0.60 3.34 2.99
N SER A 58 -0.19 2.28 3.20
CA SER A 58 -0.79 1.95 4.52
C SER A 58 0.17 1.24 5.48
N SER A 59 1.31 0.74 4.99
CA SER A 59 2.28 -0.02 5.78
C SER A 59 3.73 0.28 5.41
N ASP A 60 4.63 0.24 6.39
CA ASP A 60 6.09 0.21 6.14
C ASP A 60 6.64 -1.24 6.10
N LYS A 61 5.80 -2.30 6.14
CA LYS A 61 6.24 -3.71 5.99
C LYS A 61 6.82 -3.94 4.57
N PRO A 62 7.95 -4.66 4.40
CA PRO A 62 8.58 -4.87 3.09
C PRO A 62 7.77 -5.79 2.17
N ASP A 63 6.81 -6.53 2.71
CA ASP A 63 5.97 -7.44 1.94
C ASP A 63 4.58 -6.88 1.61
N ARG A 64 4.30 -5.63 2.01
CA ARG A 64 3.07 -4.89 1.69
C ARG A 64 3.40 -3.65 0.87
N ILE A 65 3.98 -3.88 -0.30
CA ILE A 65 4.30 -2.83 -1.28
C ILE A 65 3.09 -2.60 -2.19
N LEU A 66 2.83 -1.33 -2.46
CA LEU A 66 1.93 -0.82 -3.49
C LEU A 66 2.79 -0.37 -4.68
N ALA A 67 2.38 -0.69 -5.91
CA ALA A 67 2.90 -0.05 -7.12
C ALA A 67 1.75 0.64 -7.89
N LEU A 68 2.08 1.74 -8.56
CA LEU A 68 1.17 2.60 -9.32
C LEU A 68 1.76 2.96 -10.69
N CYS A 69 0.88 3.18 -11.66
CA CYS A 69 1.18 3.83 -12.94
C CYS A 69 -0.09 4.51 -13.52
N ILE A 70 0.08 5.37 -14.53
CA ILE A 70 -1.00 6.18 -15.13
C ILE A 70 -1.10 5.92 -16.64
N GLU A 71 -2.28 5.56 -17.13
CA GLU A 71 -2.66 5.74 -18.54
C GLU A 71 -3.37 7.08 -18.74
N GLU A 72 -3.15 7.73 -19.87
CA GLU A 72 -3.86 8.97 -20.26
C GLU A 72 -4.98 8.64 -21.26
N LYS A 73 -6.24 8.89 -20.90
CA LYS A 73 -7.40 8.79 -21.81
C LYS A 73 -7.47 10.04 -22.68
N ARG A 74 -7.73 9.87 -23.98
CA ARG A 74 -7.78 10.99 -24.94
C ARG A 74 -9.15 11.65 -25.09
N ASN A 75 -10.21 10.86 -25.12
CA ASN A 75 -11.57 11.37 -25.35
C ASN A 75 -12.63 10.48 -24.65
N PRO A 76 -13.31 10.97 -23.59
CA PRO A 76 -13.02 12.22 -22.90
C PRO A 76 -11.61 12.21 -22.23
N PRO A 77 -11.01 13.38 -21.95
CA PRO A 77 -9.80 13.47 -21.15
C PRO A 77 -10.00 12.84 -19.76
N GLY A 78 -9.02 12.06 -19.32
CA GLY A 78 -9.05 11.39 -18.03
C GLY A 78 -7.80 10.54 -17.83
N MET A 79 -7.73 9.80 -16.73
CA MET A 79 -6.67 8.83 -16.49
C MET A 79 -7.20 7.47 -16.02
N ILE A 80 -6.40 6.43 -16.20
CA ILE A 80 -6.53 5.17 -15.47
C ILE A 80 -5.36 5.10 -14.49
N LEU A 81 -5.65 5.12 -13.20
CA LEU A 81 -4.70 4.91 -12.11
C LEU A 81 -4.68 3.41 -11.79
N SER A 82 -3.73 2.70 -12.39
CA SER A 82 -3.59 1.26 -12.23
C SER A 82 -2.66 0.92 -11.08
N TYR A 83 -3.13 0.06 -10.17
CA TYR A 83 -2.42 -0.31 -8.96
C TYR A 83 -2.28 -1.82 -8.76
N ALA A 84 -1.18 -2.21 -8.14
CA ALA A 84 -0.90 -3.59 -7.75
C ALA A 84 -0.33 -3.65 -6.33
N VAL A 85 -0.50 -4.80 -5.67
CA VAL A 85 0.08 -5.05 -4.34
C VAL A 85 0.79 -6.41 -4.26
N ASN A 86 1.82 -6.52 -3.42
CA ASN A 86 2.54 -7.77 -3.16
C ASN A 86 1.69 -8.86 -2.47
N ILE A 87 0.64 -8.45 -1.76
CA ILE A 87 -0.32 -9.33 -1.06
C ILE A 87 -1.72 -8.75 -1.32
N ASP A 88 -2.57 -9.56 -1.95
CA ASP A 88 -3.95 -9.23 -2.30
C ASP A 88 -4.84 -9.10 -1.03
N GLY A 89 -6.06 -8.56 -1.16
CA GLY A 89 -7.00 -8.45 -0.03
C GLY A 89 -6.86 -7.19 0.83
N GLN A 90 -6.45 -6.06 0.25
CA GLN A 90 -6.27 -4.78 0.96
C GLN A 90 -7.47 -3.84 0.77
N GLU A 91 -8.62 -4.16 1.35
CA GLU A 91 -9.83 -3.31 1.22
C GLU A 91 -9.63 -1.89 1.76
N VAL A 92 -8.87 -1.73 2.86
CA VAL A 92 -8.48 -0.41 3.41
C VAL A 92 -7.74 0.43 2.35
N LEU A 93 -6.88 -0.20 1.55
CA LEU A 93 -6.20 0.48 0.45
C LEU A 93 -7.17 0.89 -0.66
N ARG A 94 -8.10 0.01 -1.07
CA ARG A 94 -9.11 0.32 -2.09
C ARG A 94 -9.99 1.50 -1.68
N VAL A 95 -10.44 1.53 -0.42
CA VAL A 95 -11.19 2.65 0.15
C VAL A 95 -10.35 3.93 0.20
N GLY A 96 -9.08 3.83 0.61
CA GLY A 96 -8.14 4.95 0.61
C GLY A 96 -7.90 5.57 -0.77
N ILE A 97 -7.62 4.73 -1.79
CA ILE A 97 -7.45 5.15 -3.19
C ILE A 97 -8.72 5.86 -3.67
N ASN A 98 -9.88 5.20 -3.56
CA ASN A 98 -11.15 5.74 -4.07
C ASN A 98 -11.57 7.05 -3.38
N GLY A 99 -11.25 7.23 -2.09
CA GLY A 99 -11.52 8.49 -1.39
C GLY A 99 -10.59 9.61 -1.86
N ILE A 100 -9.29 9.33 -2.05
CA ILE A 100 -8.32 10.31 -2.54
C ILE A 100 -8.61 10.72 -3.99
N THR A 101 -8.88 9.77 -4.89
CA THR A 101 -9.14 10.06 -6.30
C THR A 101 -10.40 10.91 -6.49
N LYS A 102 -11.50 10.61 -5.77
CA LYS A 102 -12.73 11.44 -5.83
C LYS A 102 -12.52 12.90 -5.43
N ILE A 103 -11.65 13.16 -4.44
CA ILE A 103 -11.35 14.54 -4.02
C ILE A 103 -10.49 15.26 -5.07
N LEU A 104 -9.58 14.53 -5.73
CA LEU A 104 -8.78 15.06 -6.84
C LEU A 104 -9.62 15.27 -8.11
N GLU A 105 -10.63 14.45 -8.37
CA GLU A 105 -11.64 14.70 -9.41
C GLU A 105 -12.41 15.98 -9.11
N ALA A 106 -12.95 16.14 -7.90
CA ALA A 106 -13.67 17.34 -7.48
C ALA A 106 -12.82 18.63 -7.63
N GLU A 107 -11.56 18.59 -7.18
CA GLU A 107 -10.60 19.70 -7.30
C GLU A 107 -10.31 20.11 -8.75
N SER A 108 -10.43 19.18 -9.71
CA SER A 108 -10.25 19.49 -11.14
C SER A 108 -11.41 20.27 -11.76
N TYR A 109 -12.61 20.19 -11.18
CA TYR A 109 -13.79 20.94 -11.62
C TYR A 109 -13.97 22.25 -10.85
N GLU A 110 -13.86 22.20 -9.52
CA GLU A 110 -14.08 23.34 -8.62
C GLU A 110 -12.90 23.45 -7.64
N HIS A 111 -12.10 24.51 -7.76
CA HIS A 111 -10.98 24.78 -6.85
C HIS A 111 -11.53 25.35 -5.53
N ASP A 112 -11.74 24.47 -4.55
CA ASP A 112 -12.33 24.81 -3.26
C ASP A 112 -11.34 24.47 -2.13
N GLU A 113 -11.09 25.43 -1.22
CA GLU A 113 -10.24 25.20 -0.05
C GLU A 113 -10.71 24.01 0.80
N ARG A 114 -12.01 23.69 0.77
CA ARG A 114 -12.61 22.50 1.41
C ARG A 114 -12.06 21.19 0.85
N ASN A 115 -11.72 21.11 -0.44
CA ASN A 115 -11.07 19.93 -1.04
C ASN A 115 -9.68 19.70 -0.43
N GLY A 116 -8.92 20.77 -0.23
CA GLY A 116 -7.60 20.71 0.42
C GLY A 116 -7.69 20.23 1.87
N ILE A 117 -8.71 20.64 2.61
CA ILE A 117 -8.98 20.14 3.97
C ILE A 117 -9.40 18.66 3.92
N ALA A 118 -10.36 18.29 3.08
CA ALA A 118 -10.88 16.94 2.94
C ALA A 118 -9.80 15.94 2.52
N LEU A 119 -8.93 16.32 1.56
CA LEU A 119 -7.84 15.47 1.10
C LEU A 119 -6.82 15.20 2.22
N ARG A 120 -6.44 16.23 2.99
CA ARG A 120 -5.55 16.07 4.14
C ARG A 120 -6.17 15.17 5.21
N ASP A 121 -7.46 15.32 5.51
CA ASP A 121 -8.15 14.49 6.50
C ASP A 121 -8.27 13.02 6.03
N GLN A 122 -8.59 12.78 4.75
CA GLN A 122 -8.61 11.45 4.14
C GLN A 122 -7.23 10.79 4.17
N ILE A 123 -6.15 11.55 3.90
CA ILE A 123 -4.76 11.08 3.96
C ILE A 123 -4.36 10.71 5.39
N VAL A 124 -4.67 11.54 6.39
CA VAL A 124 -4.33 11.25 7.80
C VAL A 124 -5.10 10.05 8.32
N SER A 125 -6.36 9.89 7.93
CA SER A 125 -7.18 8.71 8.21
C SER A 125 -6.56 7.44 7.60
N HIS A 126 -6.31 7.44 6.29
CA HIS A 126 -5.72 6.30 5.57
C HIS A 126 -4.32 5.92 6.07
N SER A 127 -3.48 6.91 6.40
CA SER A 127 -2.11 6.70 6.88
C SER A 127 -1.98 6.49 8.40
N GLN A 128 -3.07 6.48 9.19
CA GLN A 128 -3.02 6.53 10.66
C GLN A 128 -2.01 5.53 11.27
N SER A 129 -2.10 4.24 10.95
CA SER A 129 -1.20 3.21 11.51
C SER A 129 0.26 3.39 11.08
N ARG A 130 0.52 3.90 9.86
CA ARG A 130 1.87 4.24 9.38
C ARG A 130 2.43 5.46 10.10
N LEU A 131 1.61 6.48 10.36
CA LEU A 131 2.00 7.68 11.11
C LEU A 131 2.36 7.34 12.56
N LEU A 132 1.51 6.57 13.25
CA LEU A 132 1.78 6.08 14.61
C LEU A 132 3.12 5.32 14.69
N ARG A 133 3.42 4.47 13.70
CA ARG A 133 4.70 3.76 13.58
C ARG A 133 5.90 4.70 13.33
N ARG A 134 5.74 5.72 12.50
CA ARG A 134 6.81 6.70 12.19
C ARG A 134 7.17 7.60 13.36
N LEU A 135 6.18 7.89 14.20
CA LEU A 135 6.32 8.63 15.45
C LEU A 135 6.88 7.78 16.60
N ASP A 136 7.07 6.47 16.40
CA ASP A 136 7.45 5.51 17.45
C ASP A 136 6.42 5.47 18.62
N SER A 137 5.13 5.72 18.32
CA SER A 137 4.02 5.84 19.30
C SER A 137 3.69 4.54 20.02
N LYS A 138 3.21 4.60 21.28
CA LYS A 138 2.71 3.41 22.01
C LYS A 138 1.49 2.75 21.34
N HIS A 139 0.74 3.50 20.55
CA HIS A 139 -0.49 3.04 19.87
C HIS A 139 -0.24 2.21 18.60
N GLN A 140 1.02 1.94 18.27
CA GLN A 140 1.41 0.97 17.25
C GLN A 140 0.72 -0.38 17.47
N LEU A 141 0.30 -1.02 16.37
CA LEU A 141 -0.12 -2.42 16.32
C LEU A 141 0.82 -3.31 17.12
N ALA A 142 0.28 -4.28 17.86
CA ALA A 142 1.09 -5.31 18.53
C ALA A 142 2.06 -6.00 17.55
N SER A 143 1.62 -6.28 16.31
CA SER A 143 2.45 -6.84 15.22
C SER A 143 3.51 -5.88 14.62
N GLN A 144 3.60 -4.66 15.13
CA GLN A 144 4.53 -3.61 14.69
C GLN A 144 5.35 -2.99 15.84
N ARG A 145 5.00 -3.26 17.11
CA ARG A 145 5.73 -2.79 18.29
C ARG A 145 7.18 -3.30 18.24
N LYS A 146 8.14 -2.38 18.41
CA LYS A 146 9.57 -2.73 18.51
C LYS A 146 9.85 -3.32 19.90
N LEU A 147 10.75 -4.31 19.95
CA LEU A 147 11.28 -4.88 21.20
C LEU A 147 11.97 -3.83 22.09
N THR A 148 12.46 -2.73 21.51
CA THR A 148 13.01 -1.58 22.23
C THR A 148 12.29 -0.28 21.82
N PRO A 149 11.73 0.48 22.79
CA PRO A 149 11.17 1.80 22.51
C PRO A 149 12.24 2.75 21.98
N LYS A 150 11.97 3.44 20.88
CA LYS A 150 12.82 4.55 20.40
C LYS A 150 12.21 5.88 20.83
N VAL A 151 13.06 6.86 21.13
CA VAL A 151 12.60 8.22 21.42
C VAL A 151 11.95 8.81 20.15
N SER A 152 10.73 9.32 20.30
CA SER A 152 9.99 9.99 19.22
C SER A 152 10.77 11.15 18.61
N VAL A 153 10.57 11.36 17.29
CA VAL A 153 11.20 12.46 16.55
C VAL A 153 10.87 13.82 17.14
N ALA A 154 9.66 13.99 17.69
CA ALA A 154 9.22 15.23 18.31
C ALA A 154 10.06 15.58 19.56
N ILE A 155 10.28 14.58 20.42
CA ILE A 155 11.08 14.70 21.64
C ILE A 155 12.57 14.88 21.29
N LEU A 156 13.07 14.17 20.26
CA LEU A 156 14.44 14.35 19.79
C LEU A 156 14.68 15.77 19.27
N LEU A 157 13.80 16.34 18.46
CA LEU A 157 13.95 17.72 17.98
C LEU A 157 14.09 18.70 19.14
N ARG A 158 13.20 18.63 20.13
CA ARG A 158 13.27 19.50 21.32
C ARG A 158 14.59 19.33 22.08
N ARG A 159 15.04 18.09 22.33
CA ARG A 159 16.33 17.81 23.00
C ARG A 159 17.54 18.36 22.23
N ALA A 160 17.47 18.41 20.90
CA ALA A 160 18.51 19.01 20.07
C ALA A 160 18.62 20.52 20.34
N LEU A 161 17.48 21.21 20.33
CA LEU A 161 17.42 22.65 20.61
C LEU A 161 17.87 22.98 22.05
N GLU A 162 17.44 22.19 23.05
CA GLU A 162 17.91 22.34 24.43
C GLU A 162 19.41 22.15 24.61
N SER A 163 20.01 21.22 23.85
CA SER A 163 21.47 21.01 23.87
C SER A 163 22.19 22.29 23.43
N ILE A 164 21.67 22.97 22.39
CA ILE A 164 22.21 24.25 21.92
C ILE A 164 22.00 25.37 22.93
N ILE A 165 20.80 25.53 23.50
CA ILE A 165 20.52 26.54 24.55
C ILE A 165 21.45 26.34 25.76
N SER A 166 21.69 25.08 26.16
CA SER A 166 22.58 24.74 27.27
C SER A 166 24.04 25.12 27.00
N SER A 167 24.51 24.98 25.74
CA SER A 167 25.89 25.33 25.36
C SER A 167 26.09 26.81 25.01
N HIS A 168 25.09 27.47 24.43
CA HIS A 168 25.21 28.82 23.86
C HIS A 168 24.38 29.89 24.60
N ARG A 169 23.72 29.53 25.71
CA ARG A 169 22.76 30.33 26.51
C ARG A 169 21.47 30.74 25.78
N ALA A 170 21.45 30.77 24.45
CA ALA A 170 20.27 31.01 23.62
C ALA A 170 20.38 30.25 22.28
N LEU A 171 19.28 30.20 21.53
CA LEU A 171 19.31 29.88 20.10
C LEU A 171 19.81 31.10 19.32
N PRO A 172 20.47 30.93 18.16
CA PRO A 172 20.73 32.03 17.24
C PRO A 172 19.42 32.71 16.83
N ARG A 173 19.40 34.06 16.75
CA ARG A 173 18.18 34.85 16.45
C ARG A 173 17.45 34.38 15.20
N ASP A 174 18.20 34.08 14.15
CA ASP A 174 17.71 33.60 12.85
C ASP A 174 16.97 32.24 12.93
N HIS A 175 17.04 31.58 14.08
CA HIS A 175 16.52 30.22 14.32
C HIS A 175 15.60 30.14 15.55
N GLU A 176 15.29 31.25 16.23
CA GLU A 176 14.40 31.28 17.41
C GLU A 176 13.01 30.69 17.12
N ALA A 177 12.50 30.88 15.89
CA ALA A 177 11.23 30.33 15.43
C ALA A 177 11.14 28.79 15.42
N LEU A 178 12.27 28.07 15.42
CA LEU A 178 12.27 26.61 15.56
C LEU A 178 11.81 26.14 16.95
N TRP A 179 12.01 26.95 17.99
CA TRP A 179 11.66 26.59 19.36
C TRP A 179 10.15 26.40 19.60
N PRO A 180 9.26 27.37 19.25
CA PRO A 180 7.82 27.17 19.37
C PRO A 180 7.31 26.03 18.48
N LEU A 181 7.91 25.82 17.29
CA LEU A 181 7.55 24.70 16.41
C LEU A 181 7.93 23.35 17.02
N ALA A 182 9.14 23.19 17.56
CA ALA A 182 9.56 21.98 18.25
C ALA A 182 8.68 21.69 19.49
N ARG A 183 8.33 22.73 20.26
CA ARG A 183 7.41 22.63 21.39
C ARG A 183 5.99 22.25 20.97
N SER A 184 5.49 22.80 19.85
CA SER A 184 4.20 22.40 19.26
C SER A 184 4.21 20.91 18.87
N LEU A 185 5.25 20.47 18.17
CA LEU A 185 5.42 19.09 17.71
C LEU A 185 5.47 18.11 18.90
N GLU A 186 6.22 18.46 19.96
CA GLU A 186 6.25 17.69 21.20
C GLU A 186 4.88 17.68 21.90
N ASN A 187 4.20 18.82 22.02
CA ASN A 187 2.90 18.92 22.69
C ASN A 187 1.85 18.02 22.00
N HIS A 188 1.72 18.10 20.68
CA HIS A 188 0.81 17.22 19.94
C HIS A 188 1.14 15.74 20.14
N HIS A 189 2.43 15.37 20.10
CA HIS A 189 2.87 14.00 20.35
C HIS A 189 2.59 13.55 21.80
N LEU A 190 2.90 14.36 22.81
CA LEU A 190 2.63 14.03 24.22
C LEU A 190 1.13 13.98 24.54
N ARG A 191 0.30 14.80 23.89
CA ARG A 191 -1.17 14.69 23.96
C ARG A 191 -1.64 13.37 23.34
N LEU A 192 -1.10 13.00 22.19
CA LEU A 192 -1.40 11.72 21.54
C LEU A 192 -1.02 10.55 22.46
N GLU A 193 0.22 10.50 22.97
CA GLU A 193 0.70 9.48 23.90
C GLU A 193 -0.06 9.41 25.24
N LYS A 194 -0.82 10.45 25.62
CA LYS A 194 -1.71 10.41 26.80
C LYS A 194 -3.06 9.77 26.54
N LEU A 195 -3.51 9.67 25.28
CA LEU A 195 -4.80 9.06 24.96
C LEU A 195 -4.80 7.54 25.24
N PRO A 196 -5.97 6.96 25.56
CA PRO A 196 -6.22 5.52 25.40
C PRO A 196 -6.22 5.13 23.93
N THR A 197 -5.87 3.87 23.60
CA THR A 197 -5.75 3.36 22.22
C THR A 197 -6.99 3.64 21.37
N LYS A 198 -8.20 3.45 21.91
CA LYS A 198 -9.46 3.75 21.20
C LYS A 198 -9.62 5.24 20.82
N LYS A 199 -9.15 6.17 21.66
CA LYS A 199 -9.17 7.62 21.38
C LYS A 199 -8.02 8.08 20.49
N ALA A 200 -6.84 7.48 20.63
CA ALA A 200 -5.70 7.72 19.74
C ALA A 200 -5.99 7.31 18.27
N ARG A 201 -7.02 6.47 18.07
CA ARG A 201 -7.50 6.02 16.74
C ARG A 201 -8.79 6.69 16.27
N SER A 202 -9.43 7.52 17.10
CA SER A 202 -10.61 8.29 16.72
C SER A 202 -10.24 9.65 16.12
N GLN A 203 -11.24 10.47 15.81
CA GLN A 203 -11.07 11.84 15.32
C GLN A 203 -10.18 12.71 16.25
N GLU A 204 -10.16 12.43 17.55
CA GLU A 204 -9.29 13.12 18.52
C GLU A 204 -7.80 12.83 18.23
N GLY A 205 -7.45 11.57 17.98
CA GLY A 205 -6.11 11.17 17.55
C GLY A 205 -5.75 11.66 16.14
N LEU A 206 -6.69 11.61 15.20
CA LEU A 206 -6.49 12.13 13.83
C LEU A 206 -6.17 13.64 13.83
N SER A 207 -6.88 14.43 14.65
CA SER A 207 -6.60 15.87 14.82
C SER A 207 -5.18 16.13 15.35
N LEU A 208 -4.70 15.33 16.31
CA LEU A 208 -3.34 15.44 16.83
C LEU A 208 -2.28 15.03 15.79
N LEU A 209 -2.55 14.01 14.98
CA LEU A 209 -1.69 13.62 13.86
C LEU A 209 -1.63 14.71 12.80
N LYS A 210 -2.75 15.36 12.48
CA LYS A 210 -2.81 16.49 11.55
C LYS A 210 -1.93 17.66 12.03
N GLY A 211 -2.05 18.07 13.29
CA GLY A 211 -1.19 19.12 13.88
C GLY A 211 0.32 18.77 13.89
N ILE A 212 0.67 17.48 14.01
CA ILE A 212 2.05 16.99 13.84
C ILE A 212 2.55 17.16 12.40
N LEU A 213 1.72 16.82 11.41
CA LEU A 213 2.09 16.97 9.99
C LEU A 213 2.18 18.45 9.60
N GLU A 214 1.23 19.29 10.02
CA GLU A 214 1.21 20.74 9.76
C GLU A 214 2.45 21.43 10.38
N THR A 215 2.78 21.10 11.64
CA THR A 215 3.99 21.62 12.30
C THR A 215 5.26 21.14 11.58
N SER A 216 5.31 19.87 11.16
CA SER A 216 6.46 19.32 10.43
C SER A 216 6.61 19.96 9.04
N ALA A 217 5.51 20.20 8.34
CA ALA A 217 5.49 20.89 7.04
C ALA A 217 5.98 22.33 7.18
N THR A 218 5.54 23.05 8.22
CA THR A 218 6.01 24.41 8.52
C THR A 218 7.53 24.45 8.74
N ILE A 219 8.09 23.48 9.48
CA ILE A 219 9.56 23.36 9.65
C ILE A 219 10.24 23.10 8.29
N CYS A 220 9.70 22.20 7.47
CA CYS A 220 10.28 21.85 6.17
C CYS A 220 10.24 23.00 5.16
N THR A 221 9.16 23.77 5.14
CA THR A 221 8.96 24.88 4.19
C THR A 221 9.81 26.10 4.55
N TYR A 222 9.84 26.49 5.83
CA TYR A 222 10.41 27.78 6.24
C TYR A 222 11.72 27.69 7.03
N HIS A 223 12.06 26.52 7.58
CA HIS A 223 13.17 26.39 8.53
C HIS A 223 14.13 25.22 8.25
N THR A 224 14.09 24.57 7.09
CA THR A 224 15.01 23.46 6.74
C THR A 224 16.49 23.84 6.87
N HIS A 225 16.88 25.03 6.39
CA HIS A 225 18.25 25.52 6.55
C HIS A 225 18.61 25.77 8.02
N GLY A 226 17.70 26.38 8.79
CA GLY A 226 17.89 26.63 10.22
C GLY A 226 18.01 25.34 11.03
N LEU A 227 17.19 24.33 10.74
CA LEU A 227 17.26 23.02 11.37
C LEU A 227 18.62 22.37 11.14
N LYS A 228 19.11 22.39 9.89
CA LYS A 228 20.45 21.88 9.57
C LYS A 228 21.54 22.65 10.33
N SER A 229 21.52 23.98 10.25
CA SER A 229 22.50 24.85 10.91
C SER A 229 22.55 24.62 12.43
N VAL A 230 21.40 24.49 13.08
CA VAL A 230 21.31 24.20 14.52
C VAL A 230 21.82 22.79 14.87
N LEU A 231 21.58 21.79 14.03
CA LEU A 231 22.12 20.44 14.23
C LEU A 231 23.63 20.36 13.99
N ASP A 232 24.17 21.16 13.07
CA ASP A 232 25.61 21.22 12.79
C ASP A 232 26.39 21.87 13.96
N LEU A 233 25.78 22.80 14.70
CA LEU A 233 26.35 23.39 15.93
C LEU A 233 26.46 22.41 17.12
N ILE A 234 25.74 21.29 17.12
CA ILE A 234 25.83 20.30 18.20
C ILE A 234 27.11 19.46 18.02
N PRO A 235 27.98 19.28 19.03
CA PRO A 235 29.14 18.41 18.90
C PRO A 235 28.73 16.97 18.55
N SER A 236 29.40 16.35 17.56
CA SER A 236 29.12 14.97 17.10
C SER A 236 29.61 13.90 18.09
N LYS A 237 29.02 13.87 19.28
CA LYS A 237 29.24 12.91 20.37
C LYS A 237 27.90 12.30 20.79
N ALA A 238 27.89 11.09 21.33
CA ALA A 238 26.66 10.43 21.77
C ALA A 238 25.84 11.35 22.72
N PRO A 239 24.50 11.49 22.54
CA PRO A 239 23.64 10.78 21.57
C PRO A 239 23.54 11.43 20.19
N TRP A 240 24.29 12.51 19.91
CA TRP A 240 24.20 13.34 18.70
C TRP A 240 25.25 13.00 17.63
N ASP A 241 25.45 11.72 17.35
CA ASP A 241 26.27 11.30 16.21
C ASP A 241 25.66 11.73 14.86
N ALA A 242 26.47 11.69 13.78
CA ALA A 242 26.06 12.14 12.45
C ALA A 242 24.86 11.35 11.89
N SER A 243 24.74 10.04 12.19
CA SER A 243 23.59 9.23 11.78
C SER A 243 22.34 9.66 12.54
N THR A 244 22.42 9.90 13.85
CA THR A 244 21.28 10.39 14.65
C THR A 244 20.78 11.75 14.16
N LYS A 245 21.68 12.70 13.86
CA LYS A 245 21.30 14.00 13.26
C LYS A 245 20.61 13.83 11.90
N ALA A 246 21.21 13.05 10.99
CA ALA A 246 20.64 12.79 9.67
C ALA A 246 19.29 12.06 9.73
N ASN A 247 19.12 11.14 10.68
CA ASN A 247 17.87 10.41 10.90
C ASN A 247 16.78 11.32 11.49
N LEU A 248 17.12 12.27 12.35
CA LEU A 248 16.20 13.29 12.87
C LEU A 248 15.65 14.17 11.74
N THR A 249 16.54 14.78 10.94
CA THR A 249 16.15 15.59 9.77
C THR A 249 15.27 14.79 8.81
N ARG A 250 15.71 13.58 8.40
CA ARG A 250 14.96 12.71 7.48
C ARG A 250 13.58 12.30 8.02
N LYS A 251 13.41 12.15 9.34
CA LYS A 251 12.10 11.85 9.93
C LYS A 251 11.17 13.07 9.89
N ILE A 252 11.69 14.27 10.15
CA ILE A 252 10.90 15.52 10.07
C ILE A 252 10.49 15.78 8.62
N GLU A 253 11.42 15.66 7.66
CA GLU A 253 11.15 15.75 6.22
C GLU A 253 10.06 14.78 5.79
N LYS A 254 10.13 13.50 6.19
CA LYS A 254 9.08 12.50 5.90
C LYS A 254 7.70 12.83 6.48
N LEU A 255 7.62 13.61 7.55
CA LEU A 255 6.33 14.07 8.10
C LEU A 255 5.84 15.30 7.33
N GLY A 256 6.68 16.30 7.10
CA GLY A 256 6.31 17.48 6.32
C GLY A 256 5.94 17.16 4.86
N HIS A 257 6.58 16.17 4.27
CA HIS A 257 6.35 15.74 2.89
C HIS A 257 4.92 15.23 2.61
N TYR A 258 4.17 14.83 3.65
CA TYR A 258 2.74 14.55 3.52
C TYR A 258 1.97 15.79 3.01
N HIS A 259 2.24 16.99 3.55
CA HIS A 259 1.65 18.22 3.03
C HIS A 259 2.14 18.54 1.63
N SER A 260 3.46 18.55 1.41
CA SER A 260 4.01 18.94 0.11
C SER A 260 3.52 18.03 -1.04
N ALA A 261 3.37 16.73 -0.81
CA ALA A 261 2.80 15.80 -1.78
C ALA A 261 1.29 16.02 -1.99
N THR A 262 0.55 16.38 -0.93
CA THR A 262 -0.88 16.73 -1.02
C THR A 262 -1.09 18.00 -1.84
N ASP A 263 -0.35 19.05 -1.51
CA ASP A 263 -0.44 20.37 -2.15
C ASP A 263 -0.01 20.30 -3.62
N TYR A 264 0.98 19.46 -3.95
CA TYR A 264 1.38 19.15 -5.32
C TYR A 264 0.29 18.40 -6.10
N LEU A 265 -0.43 17.44 -5.48
CA LEU A 265 -1.52 16.73 -6.13
C LEU A 265 -2.74 17.62 -6.39
N LEU A 266 -3.11 18.52 -5.46
CA LEU A 266 -4.14 19.53 -5.68
C LEU A 266 -3.74 20.48 -6.82
N SER A 267 -2.47 20.92 -6.82
CA SER A 267 -1.90 21.74 -7.90
C SER A 267 -1.85 21.01 -9.25
N ALA A 268 -1.74 19.68 -9.27
CA ALA A 268 -1.77 18.87 -10.49
C ALA A 268 -3.22 18.66 -10.98
N ALA A 269 -4.15 18.40 -10.06
CA ALA A 269 -5.58 18.21 -10.35
C ALA A 269 -6.22 19.45 -10.96
N SER A 270 -5.95 20.62 -10.38
CA SER A 270 -6.40 21.93 -10.89
C SER A 270 -5.79 22.33 -12.25
N ARG A 271 -4.70 21.69 -12.70
CA ARG A 271 -3.96 22.08 -13.92
C ARG A 271 -4.08 21.10 -15.08
N PHE A 272 -4.20 19.80 -14.82
CA PHE A 272 -4.17 18.78 -15.86
C PHE A 272 -5.55 18.18 -16.07
N SER A 273 -6.10 18.35 -17.28
CA SER A 273 -7.44 17.88 -17.66
C SER A 273 -7.64 16.35 -17.61
N ILE A 274 -6.59 15.57 -17.34
CA ILE A 274 -6.70 14.13 -17.08
C ILE A 274 -7.23 13.81 -15.67
N PHE A 275 -7.35 14.79 -14.76
CA PHE A 275 -7.95 14.59 -13.44
C PHE A 275 -9.49 14.70 -13.44
N HIS A 276 -10.11 15.20 -14.51
CA HIS A 276 -11.59 15.27 -14.65
C HIS A 276 -12.29 13.90 -14.53
N SER A 277 -11.57 12.81 -14.80
CA SER A 277 -12.05 11.44 -14.59
C SER A 277 -10.88 10.53 -14.26
N ILE A 278 -10.91 9.89 -13.09
CA ILE A 278 -9.87 9.00 -12.58
C ILE A 278 -10.47 7.61 -12.40
N GLU A 279 -10.26 6.73 -13.38
CA GLU A 279 -10.60 5.32 -13.23
C GLU A 279 -9.54 4.62 -12.38
N VAL A 280 -9.96 3.90 -11.35
CA VAL A 280 -9.05 3.13 -10.47
C VAL A 280 -9.10 1.66 -10.87
N GLN A 281 -7.96 1.11 -11.28
CA GLN A 281 -7.88 -0.27 -11.79
C GLN A 281 -6.96 -1.12 -10.92
N TYR A 282 -7.46 -2.27 -10.46
CA TYR A 282 -6.64 -3.25 -9.74
C TYR A 282 -6.03 -4.30 -10.69
N VAL A 283 -4.75 -4.62 -10.51
CA VAL A 283 -4.01 -5.60 -11.32
C VAL A 283 -3.65 -6.85 -10.49
N PRO A 284 -4.51 -7.89 -10.49
CA PRO A 284 -4.20 -9.19 -9.89
C PRO A 284 -3.42 -10.10 -10.85
N LEU A 285 -2.14 -10.36 -10.55
CA LEU A 285 -1.37 -11.47 -11.14
C LEU A 285 -0.85 -12.40 -10.05
N ARG A 286 -1.06 -13.71 -10.22
CA ARG A 286 -0.61 -14.77 -9.29
C ARG A 286 0.81 -15.24 -9.63
N PRO A 287 1.65 -15.63 -8.64
CA PRO A 287 2.97 -16.20 -8.88
C PRO A 287 2.88 -17.57 -9.57
N ALA A 288 3.88 -17.89 -10.40
CA ALA A 288 4.03 -19.24 -10.95
C ALA A 288 4.29 -20.28 -9.84
N ASP A 289 3.70 -21.48 -9.96
CA ASP A 289 3.94 -22.56 -8.99
C ASP A 289 5.24 -23.33 -9.29
N LEU A 290 6.32 -22.90 -8.63
CA LEU A 290 7.65 -23.51 -8.78
C LEU A 290 7.86 -24.78 -7.91
N ARG A 291 6.85 -25.21 -7.13
CA ARG A 291 7.02 -26.31 -6.16
C ARG A 291 7.23 -27.67 -6.83
N ASN A 292 6.56 -27.90 -7.96
CA ASN A 292 6.56 -29.18 -8.67
C ASN A 292 7.65 -29.29 -9.75
N GLY A 293 8.14 -28.17 -10.31
CA GLY A 293 9.14 -28.17 -11.39
C GLY A 293 10.56 -28.59 -10.96
N SER A 294 10.86 -28.61 -9.66
CA SER A 294 12.21 -28.86 -9.12
C SER A 294 12.70 -30.31 -9.21
N ILE A 295 11.87 -31.27 -9.64
CA ILE A 295 12.27 -32.70 -9.66
C ILE A 295 12.95 -33.07 -10.99
N ASN A 296 12.50 -32.51 -12.13
CA ASN A 296 12.96 -32.89 -13.49
C ASN A 296 13.20 -31.68 -14.41
N SER A 297 13.71 -30.54 -13.90
CA SER A 297 13.99 -29.36 -14.76
C SER A 297 15.05 -29.68 -15.82
N ASN A 298 14.74 -29.43 -17.09
CA ASN A 298 15.70 -29.58 -18.19
C ASN A 298 16.74 -28.45 -18.23
N THR A 299 16.51 -27.35 -17.50
CA THR A 299 17.44 -26.24 -17.35
C THR A 299 17.78 -26.03 -15.86
N PRO A 300 18.86 -26.65 -15.35
CA PRO A 300 19.22 -26.52 -13.93
C PRO A 300 19.83 -25.16 -13.59
N GLY A 301 19.73 -24.75 -12.32
CA GLY A 301 20.50 -23.62 -11.77
C GLY A 301 22.02 -23.88 -11.82
N LEU A 302 22.82 -22.84 -11.63
CA LEU A 302 24.28 -22.85 -11.81
C LEU A 302 24.99 -24.03 -11.11
N LEU A 303 24.73 -24.24 -9.81
CA LEU A 303 25.32 -25.35 -9.05
C LEU A 303 24.85 -26.71 -9.55
N SER A 304 23.58 -26.80 -9.94
CA SER A 304 22.99 -28.02 -10.47
C SER A 304 23.65 -28.39 -11.82
N ARG A 305 23.85 -27.44 -12.74
CA ARG A 305 24.56 -27.71 -14.01
C ARG A 305 26.02 -28.15 -13.78
N TYR A 306 26.72 -27.45 -12.89
CA TYR A 306 28.11 -27.79 -12.56
C TYR A 306 28.24 -29.21 -11.99
N LEU A 307 27.38 -29.59 -11.04
CA LEU A 307 27.43 -30.92 -10.41
C LEU A 307 27.06 -32.07 -11.37
N HIS A 308 26.28 -31.80 -12.42
CA HIS A 308 25.98 -32.78 -13.48
C HIS A 308 27.00 -32.80 -14.63
N GLY A 309 28.13 -32.08 -14.52
CA GLY A 309 29.15 -32.03 -15.57
C GLY A 309 28.75 -31.22 -16.81
N GLN A 310 27.70 -30.41 -16.71
CA GLN A 310 27.19 -29.52 -17.78
C GLN A 310 27.74 -28.08 -17.64
N ALA A 311 28.85 -27.91 -16.92
CA ALA A 311 29.50 -26.62 -16.70
C ALA A 311 30.30 -26.16 -17.92
N THR A 312 30.25 -24.86 -18.17
CA THR A 312 31.20 -24.15 -19.03
C THR A 312 32.55 -23.98 -18.31
N ALA A 313 33.61 -23.68 -19.05
CA ALA A 313 34.93 -23.39 -18.45
C ALA A 313 34.92 -22.20 -17.46
N ILE A 314 33.95 -21.28 -17.59
CA ILE A 314 33.77 -20.13 -16.70
C ILE A 314 33.15 -20.59 -15.37
N ASP A 315 32.08 -21.39 -15.44
CA ASP A 315 31.48 -22.05 -14.26
C ASP A 315 32.55 -22.84 -13.49
N ASP A 316 33.42 -23.51 -14.24
CA ASP A 316 34.45 -24.41 -13.71
C ASP A 316 35.50 -23.67 -12.86
N ALA A 317 35.99 -22.51 -13.33
CA ALA A 317 36.97 -21.68 -12.61
C ALA A 317 36.37 -20.96 -11.37
N ALA A 318 35.08 -20.63 -11.41
CA ALA A 318 34.39 -19.97 -10.30
C ALA A 318 33.96 -20.96 -9.20
N VAL A 319 33.40 -22.11 -9.59
CA VAL A 319 32.92 -23.12 -8.63
C VAL A 319 34.08 -23.84 -7.93
N LYS A 320 35.24 -24.00 -8.60
CA LYS A 320 36.50 -24.43 -7.94
C LYS A 320 36.94 -23.46 -6.84
N ARG A 321 36.80 -22.14 -7.04
CA ARG A 321 37.09 -21.12 -6.00
C ARG A 321 36.06 -21.10 -4.89
N LEU A 322 34.79 -21.38 -5.19
CA LEU A 322 33.72 -21.59 -4.21
C LEU A 322 34.08 -22.70 -3.20
N ARG A 323 34.60 -23.85 -3.68
CA ARG A 323 35.12 -24.94 -2.84
C ARG A 323 36.34 -24.58 -1.99
N GLN A 324 37.15 -23.62 -2.43
CA GLN A 324 38.37 -23.19 -1.72
C GLN A 324 38.05 -22.15 -0.64
N ARG A 325 37.07 -21.28 -0.88
CA ARG A 325 36.73 -20.15 0.00
C ARG A 325 35.71 -20.53 1.08
N ASN A 326 34.83 -21.47 0.77
CA ASN A 326 33.91 -22.10 1.71
C ASN A 326 34.27 -23.60 1.82
N LEU A 327 34.62 -24.06 3.03
CA LEU A 327 34.86 -25.48 3.36
C LEU A 327 33.55 -26.31 3.37
N ILE A 328 32.69 -26.10 2.38
CA ILE A 328 31.32 -26.58 2.33
C ILE A 328 31.16 -27.50 1.12
N ASP A 329 30.55 -28.66 1.34
CA ASP A 329 30.12 -29.55 0.27
C ASP A 329 29.10 -28.84 -0.64
N LEU A 330 29.45 -28.69 -1.92
CA LEU A 330 28.58 -28.09 -2.93
C LEU A 330 27.26 -28.86 -3.11
N THR A 331 27.27 -30.17 -2.85
CA THR A 331 26.07 -31.01 -2.92
C THR A 331 25.08 -30.58 -1.84
N ALA A 332 25.55 -30.46 -0.59
CA ALA A 332 24.76 -29.90 0.51
C ALA A 332 24.29 -28.46 0.25
N VAL A 333 25.09 -27.60 -0.41
CA VAL A 333 24.62 -26.24 -0.80
C VAL A 333 23.49 -26.34 -1.83
N ARG A 334 23.66 -27.14 -2.88
CA ARG A 334 22.62 -27.39 -3.91
C ARG A 334 21.33 -27.92 -3.27
N ASP A 335 21.43 -28.90 -2.38
CA ASP A 335 20.28 -29.47 -1.68
C ASP A 335 19.58 -28.45 -0.78
N GLN A 336 20.34 -27.57 -0.09
CA GLN A 336 19.75 -26.47 0.67
C GLN A 336 19.04 -25.46 -0.23
N VAL A 337 19.62 -25.09 -1.38
CA VAL A 337 18.99 -24.19 -2.37
C VAL A 337 17.69 -24.80 -2.89
N GLN A 338 17.70 -26.06 -3.35
CA GLN A 338 16.52 -26.74 -3.87
C GLN A 338 15.42 -26.95 -2.81
N ASN A 339 15.80 -27.34 -1.60
CA ASN A 339 14.87 -27.47 -0.47
C ASN A 339 14.24 -26.11 -0.09
N GLN A 340 15.01 -25.03 -0.19
CA GLN A 340 14.51 -23.66 0.02
C GLN A 340 13.54 -23.24 -1.10
N VAL A 341 13.86 -23.49 -2.37
CA VAL A 341 12.94 -23.24 -3.51
C VAL A 341 11.61 -24.00 -3.30
N ARG A 342 11.66 -25.31 -3.05
CA ARG A 342 10.47 -26.17 -2.84
C ARG A 342 9.58 -25.70 -1.67
N LYS A 343 10.18 -25.16 -0.61
CA LYS A 343 9.45 -24.66 0.58
C LYS A 343 9.00 -23.21 0.47
N THR A 344 9.52 -22.45 -0.49
CA THR A 344 9.24 -21.01 -0.58
C THR A 344 7.83 -20.77 -1.10
N GLN A 345 7.12 -19.84 -0.46
CA GLN A 345 5.92 -19.22 -1.02
C GLN A 345 6.37 -17.99 -1.81
N PHE A 346 6.57 -18.17 -3.11
CA PHE A 346 6.98 -17.12 -4.02
C PHE A 346 5.88 -16.05 -4.19
N ARG A 347 6.28 -14.84 -4.57
CA ARG A 347 5.40 -13.69 -4.78
C ARG A 347 5.84 -12.89 -6.00
N VAL A 348 4.87 -12.48 -6.81
CA VAL A 348 5.09 -11.45 -7.84
C VAL A 348 5.08 -10.10 -7.15
N HIS A 349 6.16 -9.35 -7.29
CA HIS A 349 6.25 -7.99 -6.77
C HIS A 349 5.30 -7.06 -7.55
N ALA A 350 4.73 -6.05 -6.88
CA ALA A 350 3.73 -5.15 -7.43
C ALA A 350 4.21 -4.43 -8.69
N GLU A 351 5.49 -4.04 -8.73
CA GLU A 351 6.15 -3.45 -9.90
C GLU A 351 6.11 -4.39 -11.11
N MET A 352 6.36 -5.69 -10.87
CA MET A 352 6.30 -6.73 -11.90
C MET A 352 4.87 -7.05 -12.33
N LYS A 353 3.90 -6.96 -11.40
CA LYS A 353 2.47 -7.13 -11.74
C LYS A 353 2.03 -6.09 -12.78
N LEU A 354 2.38 -4.81 -12.57
CA LEU A 354 2.05 -3.73 -13.50
C LEU A 354 2.81 -3.85 -14.84
N LEU A 355 4.12 -4.09 -14.81
CA LEU A 355 4.93 -4.20 -16.04
C LEU A 355 4.35 -5.25 -17.01
N LEU A 356 4.03 -6.43 -16.49
CA LEU A 356 3.58 -7.57 -17.33
C LEU A 356 2.11 -7.44 -17.74
N TYR A 357 1.28 -6.74 -16.95
CA TYR A 357 -0.07 -6.36 -17.36
C TYR A 357 -0.06 -5.41 -18.56
N TYR A 358 0.83 -4.40 -18.56
CA TYR A 358 0.94 -3.45 -19.68
C TYR A 358 1.67 -3.99 -20.91
N GLU A 359 2.47 -5.06 -20.76
CA GLU A 359 2.94 -5.82 -21.92
C GLU A 359 1.80 -6.60 -22.61
N ARG A 360 0.78 -7.03 -21.85
CA ARG A 360 -0.42 -7.71 -22.37
C ARG A 360 -1.44 -6.75 -22.99
N GLN A 361 -1.59 -5.55 -22.41
CA GLN A 361 -2.67 -4.63 -22.77
C GLN A 361 -2.19 -3.39 -23.52
N GLN A 362 -2.63 -3.24 -24.77
CA GLN A 362 -2.47 -2.03 -25.57
C GLN A 362 -3.85 -1.55 -26.05
N SER A 363 -4.50 -0.69 -25.26
CA SER A 363 -5.66 0.07 -25.73
C SER A 363 -5.22 1.04 -26.84
N LYS A 364 -6.04 1.22 -27.87
CA LYS A 364 -5.78 2.22 -28.92
C LYS A 364 -6.16 3.64 -28.50
N ASP A 365 -7.05 3.75 -27.51
CA ASP A 365 -7.69 5.01 -27.10
C ASP A 365 -7.01 5.63 -25.85
N CYS A 366 -6.20 4.84 -25.15
CA CYS A 366 -5.37 5.27 -24.03
C CYS A 366 -3.90 5.38 -24.43
N ILE A 367 -3.17 6.33 -23.85
CA ILE A 367 -1.70 6.39 -23.96
C ILE A 367 -1.11 5.60 -22.78
N PRO A 368 -0.30 4.56 -23.01
CA PRO A 368 0.20 3.68 -21.95
C PRO A 368 1.12 4.41 -20.95
N PRO A 369 1.33 3.87 -19.73
CA PRO A 369 2.25 4.45 -18.77
C PRO A 369 3.69 4.48 -19.29
N ARG A 370 4.47 5.50 -18.90
CA ARG A 370 5.94 5.52 -19.05
C ARG A 370 6.62 5.12 -17.75
N VAL A 371 6.02 5.49 -16.62
CA VAL A 371 6.62 5.37 -15.29
C VAL A 371 5.81 4.40 -14.42
N ILE A 372 6.50 3.50 -13.74
CA ILE A 372 5.95 2.67 -12.67
C ILE A 372 6.68 3.05 -11.37
N VAL A 373 5.91 3.36 -10.32
CA VAL A 373 6.44 3.78 -9.02
C VAL A 373 5.82 2.94 -7.91
N SER A 374 6.63 2.43 -7.00
CA SER A 374 6.18 1.75 -5.79
C SER A 374 6.33 2.58 -4.52
N SER A 375 5.60 2.21 -3.47
CA SER A 375 5.57 2.90 -2.16
C SER A 375 6.90 2.87 -1.38
N LYS A 376 7.89 2.17 -1.93
CA LYS A 376 9.29 2.09 -1.52
C LYS A 376 10.15 2.10 -2.80
N SER A 377 11.45 2.33 -2.69
CA SER A 377 12.35 2.05 -3.81
C SER A 377 12.22 0.58 -4.27
N ALA A 378 12.54 0.29 -5.53
CA ALA A 378 12.45 -1.06 -6.06
C ALA A 378 13.58 -1.98 -5.54
N CYS A 379 13.30 -3.28 -5.40
CA CYS A 379 14.33 -4.27 -5.08
C CYS A 379 15.28 -4.51 -6.27
N PHE A 380 16.42 -5.17 -6.02
CA PHE A 380 17.41 -5.48 -7.05
C PHE A 380 16.81 -6.19 -8.27
N LEU A 381 15.97 -7.21 -8.06
CA LEU A 381 15.41 -8.00 -9.16
C LEU A 381 14.38 -7.21 -9.99
N CYS A 382 13.57 -6.37 -9.36
CA CYS A 382 12.66 -5.49 -10.09
C CYS A 382 13.45 -4.45 -10.90
N ASP A 383 14.43 -3.78 -10.27
CA ASP A 383 15.29 -2.79 -10.93
C ASP A 383 16.06 -3.37 -12.12
N LEU A 384 16.67 -4.55 -11.94
CA LEU A 384 17.38 -5.26 -12.99
C LEU A 384 16.43 -5.70 -14.12
N TYR A 385 15.26 -6.25 -13.80
CA TYR A 385 14.29 -6.65 -14.83
C TYR A 385 13.85 -5.44 -15.66
N PHE A 386 13.50 -4.32 -15.02
CA PHE A 386 13.09 -3.11 -15.73
C PHE A 386 14.19 -2.57 -16.66
N LYS A 387 15.46 -2.61 -16.22
CA LYS A 387 16.62 -2.22 -17.05
C LYS A 387 16.83 -3.13 -18.25
N LEU A 388 16.65 -4.44 -18.08
CA LEU A 388 16.78 -5.42 -19.16
C LEU A 388 15.57 -5.39 -20.13
N HIS A 389 14.39 -5.04 -19.63
CA HIS A 389 13.15 -4.93 -20.39
C HIS A 389 13.06 -3.63 -21.21
N GLY A 390 13.50 -2.50 -20.63
CA GLY A 390 13.57 -1.19 -21.30
C GLY A 390 12.24 -0.48 -21.57
N GLY A 391 11.10 -1.19 -21.54
CA GLY A 391 9.79 -0.63 -21.91
C GLY A 391 9.17 0.37 -20.92
N PHE A 392 9.60 0.37 -19.64
CA PHE A 392 9.07 1.25 -18.60
C PHE A 392 10.19 1.81 -17.73
N TYR A 393 10.01 3.03 -17.23
CA TYR A 393 10.94 3.66 -16.29
C TYR A 393 10.54 3.39 -14.84
N MET A 394 11.53 3.03 -14.03
CA MET A 394 11.39 2.90 -12.58
C MET A 394 12.41 3.82 -11.90
N PRO A 395 11.97 4.84 -11.13
CA PRO A 395 12.87 5.92 -10.71
C PRO A 395 14.00 5.52 -9.75
N LYS A 396 13.78 4.58 -8.83
CA LYS A 396 14.67 4.34 -7.68
C LYS A 396 14.78 2.86 -7.33
N THR A 397 15.96 2.46 -6.85
CA THR A 397 16.21 1.13 -6.26
C THR A 397 16.89 1.24 -4.90
N HIS A 398 16.67 0.26 -4.03
CA HIS A 398 17.45 0.05 -2.81
C HIS A 398 18.48 -1.08 -2.94
N GLY A 399 18.52 -1.82 -4.06
CA GLY A 399 19.58 -2.79 -4.34
C GLY A 399 19.59 -4.09 -3.50
N THR A 400 18.68 -4.25 -2.54
CA THR A 400 18.52 -5.52 -1.79
C THR A 400 17.82 -6.58 -2.63
N LEU A 401 18.28 -7.82 -2.52
CA LEU A 401 17.76 -9.02 -3.16
C LEU A 401 16.78 -9.75 -2.24
N TYR A 402 15.57 -10.05 -2.73
CA TYR A 402 14.58 -10.86 -2.00
C TYR A 402 14.41 -12.22 -2.67
N GLU A 403 14.69 -13.29 -1.92
CA GLU A 403 14.68 -14.67 -2.40
C GLU A 403 13.30 -15.25 -2.74
N LYS A 404 12.22 -14.52 -2.38
CA LYS A 404 10.82 -14.91 -2.62
C LYS A 404 10.23 -14.30 -3.90
N TRP A 405 10.99 -13.46 -4.59
CA TRP A 405 10.59 -12.83 -5.84
C TRP A 405 10.40 -13.88 -6.95
N THR A 406 9.39 -13.72 -7.79
CA THR A 406 9.20 -14.50 -9.01
C THR A 406 8.41 -13.71 -10.06
N LEU A 407 8.33 -14.27 -11.27
CA LEU A 407 7.40 -13.86 -12.32
C LEU A 407 6.02 -14.54 -12.14
N PRO A 408 4.93 -13.93 -12.65
CA PRO A 408 3.62 -14.55 -12.62
C PRO A 408 3.56 -15.83 -13.46
N ASP A 409 2.51 -16.62 -13.25
CA ASP A 409 2.20 -17.73 -14.14
C ASP A 409 1.92 -17.22 -15.56
N MET A 410 2.51 -17.87 -16.56
CA MET A 410 2.46 -17.44 -17.97
C MET A 410 1.09 -17.69 -18.61
N ASP A 411 0.30 -18.61 -18.05
CA ASP A 411 -1.08 -18.86 -18.48
C ASP A 411 -1.94 -17.58 -18.31
N GLN A 412 -1.63 -16.75 -17.29
CA GLN A 412 -2.28 -15.43 -17.10
C GLN A 412 -1.85 -14.37 -18.14
N LEU A 413 -0.84 -14.69 -18.94
CA LEU A 413 -0.25 -13.86 -19.99
C LEU A 413 -0.45 -14.49 -21.39
N GLU A 414 -1.32 -15.48 -21.55
CA GLU A 414 -1.58 -16.16 -22.83
C GLU A 414 -1.90 -15.22 -23.99
N LEU A 415 -2.64 -14.14 -23.72
CA LEU A 415 -3.04 -13.12 -24.70
C LEU A 415 -1.88 -12.23 -25.20
N LEU A 416 -0.64 -12.44 -24.73
CA LEU A 416 0.54 -11.74 -25.25
C LEU A 416 0.79 -12.06 -26.74
N PRO A 417 0.99 -11.06 -27.61
CA PRO A 417 1.47 -11.27 -28.97
C PRO A 417 2.79 -12.06 -28.98
N PRO A 418 3.03 -12.97 -29.97
CA PRO A 418 4.23 -13.82 -29.99
C PRO A 418 5.55 -13.06 -29.83
N ARG A 419 5.72 -11.93 -30.55
CA ARG A 419 6.89 -11.04 -30.43
C ARG A 419 7.11 -10.47 -29.02
N LYS A 420 6.03 -10.21 -28.27
CA LYS A 420 6.13 -9.75 -26.88
C LYS A 420 6.55 -10.90 -25.97
N ARG A 421 6.00 -12.10 -26.19
CA ARG A 421 6.43 -13.33 -25.48
C ARG A 421 7.92 -13.62 -25.69
N GLU A 422 8.38 -13.62 -26.95
CA GLU A 422 9.79 -13.77 -27.33
C GLU A 422 10.70 -12.73 -26.66
N ASN A 423 10.24 -11.47 -26.53
CA ASN A 423 10.97 -10.43 -25.82
C ASN A 423 11.08 -10.73 -24.31
N LEU A 424 9.98 -11.14 -23.66
CA LEU A 424 10.00 -11.52 -22.24
C LEU A 424 10.89 -12.75 -21.98
N ASP A 425 10.87 -13.75 -22.86
CA ASP A 425 11.79 -14.88 -22.83
C ASP A 425 13.25 -14.43 -22.97
N SER A 426 13.55 -13.51 -23.90
CA SER A 426 14.90 -12.91 -24.05
C SER A 426 15.34 -12.16 -22.79
N VAL A 427 14.43 -11.41 -22.15
CA VAL A 427 14.70 -10.71 -20.88
C VAL A 427 14.94 -11.69 -19.74
N LEU A 428 14.18 -12.80 -19.65
CA LEU A 428 14.37 -13.86 -18.66
C LEU A 428 15.73 -14.56 -18.80
N VAL A 429 16.18 -14.82 -20.04
CA VAL A 429 17.53 -15.36 -20.30
C VAL A 429 18.60 -14.38 -19.85
N LYS A 430 18.52 -13.11 -20.28
CA LYS A 430 19.45 -12.05 -19.86
C LYS A 430 19.52 -11.90 -18.34
N LEU A 431 18.37 -11.92 -17.66
CA LEU A 431 18.27 -11.84 -16.20
C LEU A 431 19.00 -12.98 -15.51
N ASN A 432 18.81 -14.21 -15.98
CA ASN A 432 19.53 -15.38 -15.47
C ASN A 432 21.04 -15.25 -15.65
N THR A 433 21.50 -14.87 -16.86
CA THR A 433 22.92 -14.64 -17.14
C THR A 433 23.52 -13.57 -16.23
N ASP A 434 22.79 -12.48 -15.99
CA ASP A 434 23.29 -11.37 -15.18
C ASP A 434 23.32 -11.72 -13.67
N ILE A 435 22.39 -12.55 -13.19
CA ILE A 435 22.42 -13.12 -11.83
C ILE A 435 23.60 -14.09 -11.67
N GLU A 436 23.88 -14.95 -12.66
CA GLU A 436 25.05 -15.83 -12.64
C GLU A 436 26.36 -15.02 -12.63
N ARG A 437 26.45 -13.94 -13.41
CA ARG A 437 27.57 -12.97 -13.31
C ARG A 437 27.70 -12.39 -11.90
N ARG A 438 26.59 -11.97 -11.26
CA ARG A 438 26.63 -11.46 -9.87
C ARG A 438 27.04 -12.51 -8.85
N ILE A 439 26.71 -13.79 -9.08
CA ILE A 439 27.19 -14.90 -8.25
C ILE A 439 28.71 -14.98 -8.34
N PHE A 440 29.28 -14.97 -9.56
CA PHE A 440 30.73 -14.99 -9.77
C PHE A 440 31.44 -13.79 -9.10
N GLU A 441 30.95 -12.56 -9.32
CA GLU A 441 31.50 -11.35 -8.68
C GLU A 441 31.48 -11.43 -7.15
N SER A 442 30.41 -11.98 -6.57
CA SER A 442 30.28 -12.13 -5.11
C SER A 442 31.23 -13.19 -4.54
N ILE A 443 31.55 -14.24 -5.32
CA ILE A 443 32.54 -15.26 -4.95
C ILE A 443 33.96 -14.67 -4.99
N GLU A 444 34.26 -13.77 -5.94
CA GLU A 444 35.56 -13.10 -6.06
C GLU A 444 35.77 -12.00 -5.01
N ALA A 445 34.76 -11.17 -4.74
CA ALA A 445 34.83 -10.13 -3.71
C ALA A 445 34.88 -10.71 -2.28
N GLY A 446 34.16 -11.80 -2.02
CA GLY A 446 33.94 -12.32 -0.66
C GLY A 446 32.75 -11.64 0.04
N PRO A 447 32.51 -11.93 1.33
CA PRO A 447 31.34 -11.44 2.05
C PRO A 447 31.37 -9.92 2.19
N LEU A 448 30.47 -9.25 1.47
CA LEU A 448 30.29 -7.80 1.56
C LEU A 448 29.53 -7.42 2.85
N ALA A 449 29.89 -6.29 3.43
CA ALA A 449 29.13 -5.70 4.52
C ALA A 449 27.74 -5.27 4.02
N ARG A 450 26.70 -5.47 4.84
CA ARG A 450 25.35 -4.98 4.53
C ARG A 450 25.27 -3.49 4.86
N GLU A 451 24.88 -2.69 3.88
CA GLU A 451 24.70 -1.25 4.03
C GLU A 451 23.25 -0.85 4.34
N HIS A 452 22.32 -1.83 4.40
CA HIS A 452 20.94 -1.65 4.88
C HIS A 452 20.28 -0.34 4.42
N PRO A 453 20.24 -0.10 3.10
CA PRO A 453 19.90 1.20 2.54
C PRO A 453 18.46 1.62 2.86
N ASN A 454 18.21 2.93 2.88
CA ASN A 454 16.90 3.47 3.20
C ASN A 454 15.90 3.21 2.06
N GLU A 455 14.98 2.27 2.26
CA GLU A 455 13.89 1.94 1.31
C GLU A 455 12.83 3.06 1.15
N SER A 456 12.86 4.11 1.99
CA SER A 456 11.80 5.13 2.04
C SER A 456 12.03 6.28 1.08
N MET A 457 10.98 6.68 0.36
CA MET A 457 11.01 7.82 -0.56
C MET A 457 10.89 9.17 0.16
N ILE A 458 11.76 10.09 -0.24
CA ILE A 458 11.54 11.54 -0.33
C ILE A 458 11.91 11.90 -1.78
N PHE A 459 11.25 12.89 -2.38
CA PHE A 459 11.50 13.34 -3.75
C PHE A 459 11.22 14.83 -3.91
N SER A 460 11.70 15.40 -5.01
CA SER A 460 11.55 16.81 -5.36
C SER A 460 10.47 16.96 -6.43
N PHE A 461 9.64 17.99 -6.29
CA PHE A 461 8.57 18.28 -7.25
C PHE A 461 9.09 19.09 -8.45
N PRO A 462 8.64 18.81 -9.68
CA PRO A 462 8.86 19.70 -10.80
C PRO A 462 8.07 21.00 -10.60
N SER A 463 8.67 22.15 -10.96
CA SER A 463 7.97 23.42 -10.97
C SER A 463 6.87 23.42 -12.04
N PHE A 464 5.66 23.85 -11.68
CA PHE A 464 4.66 24.21 -12.67
C PHE A 464 5.06 25.55 -13.30
N THR A 465 5.41 25.55 -14.57
CA THR A 465 5.58 26.81 -15.31
C THR A 465 4.23 27.53 -15.38
N SER A 466 4.19 28.81 -15.02
CA SER A 466 3.07 29.67 -15.42
C SER A 466 2.98 29.67 -16.95
N PRO A 467 1.78 29.67 -17.55
CA PRO A 467 1.67 29.92 -18.98
C PRO A 467 2.36 31.27 -19.28
N PRO A 468 3.10 31.39 -20.39
CA PRO A 468 3.60 32.70 -20.80
C PRO A 468 2.38 33.60 -20.98
N VAL A 469 2.35 34.72 -20.25
CA VAL A 469 1.36 35.76 -20.49
C VAL A 469 1.55 36.17 -21.94
N SER A 470 0.60 35.82 -22.80
CA SER A 470 0.58 36.28 -24.18
C SER A 470 0.49 37.79 -24.13
N ALA A 471 1.64 38.46 -24.26
CA ALA A 471 1.70 39.89 -24.41
C ALA A 471 0.90 40.23 -25.67
N THR A 472 -0.29 40.77 -25.47
CA THR A 472 -1.23 41.10 -26.54
C THR A 472 -0.62 42.25 -27.32
N SER A 473 0.21 41.94 -28.32
CA SER A 473 0.78 42.94 -29.21
C SER A 473 -0.36 43.53 -30.01
N THR A 474 -0.85 44.69 -29.57
CA THR A 474 -1.93 45.43 -30.21
C THR A 474 -1.44 46.03 -31.52
N ASN A 475 -1.31 45.18 -32.55
CA ASN A 475 -0.97 45.60 -33.89
C ASN A 475 -2.18 46.29 -34.52
N ARG A 476 -2.19 47.61 -34.36
CA ARG A 476 -3.08 48.54 -35.07
C ARG A 476 -2.87 48.36 -36.58
N PRO A 477 -3.92 48.12 -37.39
CA PRO A 477 -3.75 48.04 -38.84
C PRO A 477 -3.38 49.41 -39.41
N GLN A 478 -2.30 49.46 -40.18
CA GLN A 478 -2.01 50.53 -41.13
C GLN A 478 -2.30 50.02 -42.56
N SER A 479 -2.64 50.95 -43.44
CA SER A 479 -3.16 50.68 -44.78
C SER A 479 -2.11 50.21 -45.78
N GLU A 480 -2.60 49.50 -46.80
CA GLU A 480 -2.01 49.33 -48.14
C GLU A 480 -1.61 50.72 -48.73
N ALA A 481 -0.69 50.92 -49.68
CA ALA A 481 0.17 50.07 -50.54
C ALA A 481 1.28 51.01 -51.14
N PRO A 482 2.08 50.66 -52.19
CA PRO A 482 2.56 49.36 -52.67
C PRO A 482 4.10 49.34 -53.00
N ASP A 483 4.54 48.22 -53.60
CA ASP A 483 5.61 48.06 -54.60
C ASP A 483 7.12 47.98 -54.26
N GLN A 484 7.75 47.03 -54.98
CA GLN A 484 9.19 46.84 -55.29
C GLN A 484 10.16 46.52 -54.13
N GLU A 485 11.27 45.80 -54.34
CA GLU A 485 11.62 44.66 -55.24
C GLU A 485 13.00 44.17 -54.76
N GLN A 486 13.32 42.87 -54.84
CA GLN A 486 14.69 42.32 -54.65
C GLN A 486 15.30 42.53 -53.22
N ALA A 487 16.34 41.82 -52.76
CA ALA A 487 16.80 40.45 -53.01
C ALA A 487 17.73 40.02 -51.84
N THR A 488 17.84 38.70 -51.62
CA THR A 488 19.03 37.95 -51.13
C THR A 488 19.90 38.44 -49.95
N ASP A 489 20.14 37.49 -49.04
CA ASP A 489 21.42 37.25 -48.33
C ASP A 489 21.90 38.27 -47.27
N ASP A 490 22.69 37.93 -46.25
CA ASP A 490 22.96 36.70 -45.47
C ASP A 490 23.78 37.15 -44.22
N PHE A 491 24.11 36.27 -43.26
CA PHE A 491 25.04 36.49 -42.11
C PHE A 491 24.62 37.47 -40.97
N ASP A 492 24.02 36.91 -39.91
CA ASP A 492 24.68 36.43 -38.66
C ASP A 492 26.02 37.09 -38.20
N PRO A 493 26.42 37.05 -36.89
CA PRO A 493 25.76 37.58 -35.68
C PRO A 493 26.74 38.36 -34.74
N LEU A 494 26.41 38.45 -33.43
CA LEU A 494 27.21 38.82 -32.23
C LEU A 494 27.15 40.26 -31.67
N GLY A 495 27.10 40.35 -30.33
CA GLY A 495 27.54 41.53 -29.55
C GLY A 495 26.44 42.29 -28.79
N SER A 496 25.80 41.74 -27.76
CA SER A 496 26.27 41.69 -26.36
C SER A 496 26.09 42.98 -25.51
N ARG A 497 25.87 42.79 -24.19
CA ARG A 497 25.77 43.77 -23.09
C ARG A 497 24.41 44.49 -22.97
N VAL A 498 23.63 44.26 -21.90
CA VAL A 498 23.83 44.57 -20.46
C VAL A 498 23.71 46.07 -20.16
N THR A 499 22.54 46.49 -19.66
CA THR A 499 22.37 47.08 -18.31
C THR A 499 20.89 47.35 -18.00
N ASN A 500 20.42 46.78 -16.89
CA ASN A 500 19.71 47.43 -15.78
C ASN A 500 19.17 48.86 -15.97
N LEU A 501 17.91 49.09 -15.57
CA LEU A 501 17.58 50.12 -14.56
C LEU A 501 16.22 49.88 -13.89
N ARG A 502 16.16 50.15 -12.59
CA ARG A 502 14.94 50.20 -11.75
C ARG A 502 14.38 51.63 -11.75
N THR A 503 13.06 51.77 -11.67
CA THR A 503 12.36 52.87 -10.96
C THR A 503 10.90 52.42 -10.71
N THR A 504 10.51 52.14 -9.46
CA THR A 504 9.71 53.02 -8.56
C THR A 504 8.31 53.36 -9.10
N VAL A 505 7.25 52.71 -8.59
CA VAL A 505 6.41 53.16 -7.45
C VAL A 505 5.58 54.41 -7.76
N SER A 506 4.25 54.26 -7.78
CA SER A 506 3.25 55.23 -7.29
C SER A 506 1.81 54.71 -7.43
N ASP A 507 1.19 54.33 -6.31
CA ASP A 507 -0.24 54.57 -6.04
C ASP A 507 -0.42 56.07 -5.63
N PRO A 508 -1.62 56.64 -5.32
CA PRO A 508 -2.99 56.06 -5.19
C PRO A 508 -4.13 56.90 -5.86
N VAL A 509 -5.41 56.52 -5.65
CA VAL A 509 -6.46 57.35 -4.99
C VAL A 509 -7.91 56.87 -5.28
N VAL A 510 -8.69 56.89 -4.20
CA VAL A 510 -10.10 56.52 -3.95
C VAL A 510 -11.14 57.44 -4.64
N SER A 511 -12.33 56.94 -5.06
CA SER A 511 -13.69 57.40 -4.59
C SER A 511 -14.92 57.11 -5.48
N ASN A 512 -15.84 56.29 -4.93
CA ASN A 512 -17.31 56.47 -4.76
C ASN A 512 -18.37 56.64 -5.90
N SER A 513 -19.57 56.12 -5.53
CA SER A 513 -20.96 56.45 -5.98
C SER A 513 -21.58 55.54 -7.07
N LEU A 514 -22.57 54.67 -6.77
CA LEU A 514 -24.03 54.91 -6.52
C LEU A 514 -24.79 55.28 -7.84
N LEU A 515 -26.01 54.80 -8.19
CA LEU A 515 -27.13 54.19 -7.44
C LEU A 515 -28.21 53.57 -8.40
N SER A 516 -29.15 52.76 -7.89
CA SER A 516 -30.59 52.64 -8.31
C SER A 516 -30.96 51.86 -9.60
N SER A 517 -32.08 51.10 -9.72
CA SER A 517 -33.02 50.43 -8.77
C SER A 517 -34.11 49.56 -9.47
N HIS A 518 -34.87 48.77 -8.68
CA HIS A 518 -36.25 48.24 -8.91
C HIS A 518 -36.50 47.19 -10.04
N ASN A 519 -37.41 46.20 -9.95
CA ASN A 519 -38.65 46.08 -9.14
C ASN A 519 -39.03 44.64 -8.70
N GLN A 520 -39.92 44.56 -7.68
CA GLN A 520 -40.81 43.45 -7.27
C GLN A 520 -42.29 43.98 -7.33
N PRO A 521 -43.41 43.39 -6.80
CA PRO A 521 -43.64 42.20 -5.93
C PRO A 521 -44.92 41.33 -6.23
N GLY A 522 -45.23 40.35 -5.35
CA GLY A 522 -46.55 39.71 -5.13
C GLY A 522 -46.44 38.27 -4.55
N LEU A 523 -46.72 37.97 -3.26
CA LEU A 523 -48.04 37.76 -2.59
C LEU A 523 -48.82 36.52 -3.15
N SER A 524 -49.34 35.52 -2.41
CA SER A 524 -49.72 35.41 -0.97
C SER A 524 -49.89 33.94 -0.46
N ARG A 525 -49.68 33.70 0.85
CA ARG A 525 -50.56 33.05 1.89
C ARG A 525 -51.25 31.65 1.77
N LEU A 526 -51.13 30.90 2.89
CA LEU A 526 -52.11 30.08 3.69
C LEU A 526 -52.33 28.55 3.49
N ASP A 527 -52.24 27.87 4.65
CA ASP A 527 -53.10 26.81 5.25
C ASP A 527 -53.00 25.29 4.97
N GLU A 528 -53.56 24.54 5.94
CA GLU A 528 -53.28 23.15 6.35
C GLU A 528 -54.29 22.08 5.79
N VAL A 529 -54.32 20.90 6.45
CA VAL A 529 -55.36 19.82 6.43
C VAL A 529 -55.18 18.74 5.34
N SER A 530 -55.54 17.46 5.48
CA SER A 530 -55.45 16.41 6.54
C SER A 530 -56.23 15.16 6.06
N SER A 531 -55.83 13.93 6.45
CA SER A 531 -56.68 12.69 6.52
C SER A 531 -57.30 12.14 5.20
N GLN A 532 -57.77 10.89 5.05
CA GLN A 532 -57.55 9.55 5.68
C GLN A 532 -58.18 8.48 4.72
N GLU A 533 -58.35 7.24 5.21
CA GLU A 533 -59.13 6.08 4.70
C GLU A 533 -58.42 5.07 3.76
N ALA A 534 -58.63 3.74 3.80
CA ALA A 534 -58.85 2.70 4.84
C ALA A 534 -59.57 1.47 4.23
N LYS A 535 -59.49 0.31 4.95
CA LYS A 535 -60.31 -0.94 4.86
C LYS A 535 -59.76 -2.09 3.98
N ASP A 536 -59.98 -3.39 4.29
CA ASP A 536 -60.52 -4.01 5.52
C ASP A 536 -60.09 -5.50 5.75
N ALA A 537 -60.20 -5.94 7.02
CA ALA A 537 -60.65 -7.24 7.61
C ALA A 537 -60.14 -8.63 7.08
N VAL A 538 -60.13 -9.78 7.80
CA VAL A 538 -61.01 -10.35 8.87
C VAL A 538 -60.24 -11.37 9.81
N ALA A 539 -60.77 -11.60 11.03
CA ALA A 539 -60.55 -12.57 12.15
C ALA A 539 -59.71 -13.90 12.01
N VAL A 540 -59.09 -14.57 13.03
CA VAL A 540 -59.25 -14.75 14.53
C VAL A 540 -60.29 -15.87 14.93
N PRO A 541 -60.20 -16.73 16.00
CA PRO A 541 -59.09 -17.33 16.84
C PRO A 541 -59.28 -18.82 17.39
N LEU A 542 -58.36 -19.33 18.27
CA LEU A 542 -58.54 -20.11 19.57
C LEU A 542 -57.89 -21.53 19.83
N ARG A 543 -57.14 -21.60 20.98
CA ARG A 543 -57.10 -22.66 22.07
C ARG A 543 -56.47 -24.06 21.81
N THR A 544 -55.92 -24.83 22.79
CA THR A 544 -55.76 -24.73 24.29
C THR A 544 -54.70 -25.71 24.87
N ASP A 545 -54.16 -25.40 26.08
CA ASP A 545 -53.69 -26.25 27.22
C ASP A 545 -52.61 -27.37 27.03
N SER A 546 -51.48 -27.42 27.77
CA SER A 546 -51.20 -27.82 29.20
C SER A 546 -51.02 -29.36 29.38
N MET A 547 -50.39 -30.00 30.40
CA MET A 547 -49.94 -29.62 31.77
C MET A 547 -48.90 -30.66 32.35
N PHE A 548 -48.37 -30.43 33.58
CA PHE A 548 -47.78 -31.37 34.59
C PHE A 548 -46.24 -31.61 34.77
N SER A 549 -45.88 -31.74 36.06
CA SER A 549 -44.63 -32.19 36.75
C SER A 549 -45.07 -33.18 37.88
N PRO A 550 -44.29 -33.65 38.93
CA PRO A 550 -42.92 -33.35 39.39
C PRO A 550 -42.05 -34.62 39.84
N PRO A 551 -41.48 -34.83 41.07
CA PRO A 551 -40.03 -35.08 41.31
C PRO A 551 -39.69 -36.38 42.13
N PRO A 552 -38.77 -36.42 43.15
CA PRO A 552 -37.28 -36.50 43.17
C PRO A 552 -36.72 -37.76 43.90
N PHE A 553 -35.38 -37.97 43.98
CA PHE A 553 -34.76 -38.80 45.05
C PHE A 553 -33.25 -38.50 45.28
N ILE A 554 -32.77 -38.72 46.53
CA ILE A 554 -31.36 -38.58 47.00
C ILE A 554 -31.03 -39.84 47.83
N PRO A 555 -29.79 -40.39 47.81
CA PRO A 555 -28.92 -40.24 49.00
C PRO A 555 -27.39 -40.22 48.75
N SER A 556 -26.62 -39.68 49.70
CA SER A 556 -25.16 -39.87 49.89
C SER A 556 -24.90 -40.90 51.02
N PRO A 557 -23.69 -41.11 51.59
CA PRO A 557 -22.30 -40.86 51.15
C PRO A 557 -21.35 -42.09 51.37
N THR A 558 -20.06 -42.05 50.96
CA THR A 558 -18.94 -42.55 51.81
C THR A 558 -17.50 -42.19 51.33
N LEU A 559 -16.70 -41.74 52.31
CA LEU A 559 -15.23 -41.88 52.51
C LEU A 559 -14.16 -41.39 51.51
N ARG A 560 -13.20 -40.65 52.09
CA ARG A 560 -11.98 -40.05 51.50
C ARG A 560 -10.89 -41.06 51.11
N SER A 561 -10.14 -40.75 50.05
CA SER A 561 -8.66 -40.70 50.12
C SER A 561 -8.04 -39.84 49.01
N GLN A 562 -7.22 -38.88 49.44
CA GLN A 562 -6.07 -38.23 48.79
C GLN A 562 -5.32 -39.09 47.74
N ASN A 563 -4.71 -38.59 46.65
CA ASN A 563 -4.18 -37.24 46.32
C ASN A 563 -4.16 -36.93 44.79
N ASP A 564 -3.99 -35.64 44.46
CA ASP A 564 -3.43 -35.04 43.22
C ASP A 564 -3.76 -35.62 41.84
N LEU A 565 -4.86 -35.13 41.26
CA LEU A 565 -4.99 -34.91 39.82
C LEU A 565 -5.67 -33.55 39.58
N SER A 566 -4.97 -32.61 38.95
CA SER A 566 -5.57 -31.37 38.42
C SER A 566 -6.39 -31.68 37.17
N VAL A 567 -7.66 -32.03 37.39
CA VAL A 567 -8.65 -32.31 36.35
C VAL A 567 -9.04 -31.02 35.64
N GLU A 568 -8.78 -30.93 34.33
CA GLU A 568 -9.43 -29.95 33.47
C GLU A 568 -10.95 -30.20 33.47
N LEU A 569 -11.73 -29.16 33.76
CA LEU A 569 -13.19 -29.24 33.71
C LEU A 569 -13.64 -29.46 32.26
N ILE A 570 -14.15 -30.64 31.93
CA ILE A 570 -14.68 -30.96 30.60
C ILE A 570 -16.00 -30.21 30.40
N ALA A 571 -15.94 -29.05 29.76
CA ALA A 571 -17.11 -28.40 29.19
C ALA A 571 -17.64 -29.24 28.01
N SER A 572 -18.92 -29.59 28.03
CA SER A 572 -19.58 -30.34 26.96
C SER A 572 -19.62 -29.52 25.66
N LYS A 573 -19.05 -30.06 24.58
CA LYS A 573 -19.05 -29.40 23.25
C LYS A 573 -20.41 -29.55 22.57
N GLU A 574 -21.06 -28.44 22.20
CA GLU A 574 -22.29 -28.43 21.40
C GLU A 574 -22.00 -28.96 19.97
N ILE A 575 -22.84 -29.87 19.48
CA ILE A 575 -22.77 -30.41 18.11
C ILE A 575 -24.09 -30.12 17.40
N ILE A 576 -24.00 -29.44 16.26
CA ILE A 576 -25.11 -29.04 15.40
C ILE A 576 -24.98 -29.79 14.07
N HIS A 577 -26.01 -30.53 13.69
CA HIS A 577 -26.09 -31.15 12.38
C HIS A 577 -26.75 -30.18 11.40
N LEU A 578 -26.03 -29.81 10.34
CA LEU A 578 -26.48 -28.88 9.32
C LEU A 578 -27.47 -29.55 8.37
N SER A 579 -28.57 -28.86 8.07
CA SER A 579 -29.52 -29.25 7.02
C SER A 579 -29.40 -28.31 5.82
N PRO A 580 -29.48 -28.81 4.57
CA PRO A 580 -29.34 -27.95 3.38
C PRO A 580 -30.35 -26.80 3.34
N GLY A 581 -29.88 -25.58 3.06
CA GLY A 581 -30.67 -24.36 2.99
C GLY A 581 -31.07 -23.74 4.35
N ILE A 582 -30.72 -24.36 5.48
CA ILE A 582 -30.99 -23.80 6.81
C ILE A 582 -29.77 -23.01 7.31
N ILE A 583 -29.98 -21.72 7.62
CA ILE A 583 -28.95 -20.85 8.20
C ILE A 583 -28.99 -20.97 9.72
N HIS A 584 -27.99 -21.62 10.30
CA HIS A 584 -27.79 -21.72 11.74
C HIS A 584 -27.01 -20.49 12.24
N ARG A 585 -27.68 -19.62 12.99
CA ARG A 585 -27.06 -18.50 13.70
C ARG A 585 -26.59 -18.90 15.09
N ARG A 586 -25.39 -18.47 15.47
CA ARG A 586 -24.82 -18.69 16.81
C ARG A 586 -24.05 -17.47 17.27
N ILE A 587 -24.26 -17.13 18.54
CA ILE A 587 -23.53 -16.08 19.26
C ILE A 587 -22.33 -16.72 19.96
N LEU A 588 -21.12 -16.21 19.71
CA LEU A 588 -19.89 -16.67 20.34
C LEU A 588 -19.43 -15.68 21.42
N THR A 589 -19.83 -15.94 22.67
CA THR A 589 -19.37 -15.20 23.86
C THR A 589 -17.92 -15.58 24.23
N GLU A 590 -17.25 -14.82 25.11
CA GLU A 590 -15.85 -15.10 25.48
C GLU A 590 -15.67 -16.47 26.15
N ASP A 591 -16.63 -16.88 26.98
CA ASP A 591 -16.64 -18.17 27.68
C ASP A 591 -17.35 -19.29 26.89
N SER A 592 -17.76 -19.05 25.64
CA SER A 592 -18.47 -20.05 24.84
C SER A 592 -17.56 -21.23 24.46
N PRO A 593 -17.97 -22.50 24.72
CA PRO A 593 -17.22 -23.65 24.28
C PRO A 593 -17.23 -23.75 22.74
N PRO A 594 -16.21 -24.35 22.11
CA PRO A 594 -16.19 -24.50 20.65
C PRO A 594 -17.40 -25.30 20.14
N ILE A 595 -18.14 -24.70 19.21
CA ILE A 595 -19.34 -25.28 18.60
C ILE A 595 -18.93 -26.09 17.36
N ARG A 596 -19.48 -27.29 17.21
CA ARG A 596 -19.23 -28.17 16.07
C ARG A 596 -20.41 -28.16 15.11
N PHE A 597 -20.14 -27.93 13.82
CA PHE A 597 -21.11 -27.98 12.74
C PHE A 597 -20.78 -29.16 11.83
N HIS A 598 -21.70 -30.10 11.70
CA HIS A 598 -21.52 -31.36 10.99
C HIS A 598 -22.48 -31.44 9.78
N SER A 599 -21.91 -31.65 8.59
CA SER A 599 -22.61 -32.08 7.38
C SER A 599 -22.25 -33.56 7.09
N GLN A 600 -22.58 -34.08 5.90
CA GLN A 600 -22.26 -35.46 5.53
C GLN A 600 -20.76 -35.66 5.25
N HIS A 601 -20.07 -34.61 4.79
CA HIS A 601 -18.66 -34.68 4.38
C HIS A 601 -17.76 -33.66 5.06
N ILE A 602 -18.30 -32.56 5.59
CA ILE A 602 -17.55 -31.48 6.26
C ILE A 602 -17.93 -31.40 7.75
N HIS A 603 -16.91 -31.38 8.61
CA HIS A 603 -17.03 -31.10 10.04
C HIS A 603 -16.21 -29.85 10.36
N VAL A 604 -16.84 -28.85 10.96
CA VAL A 604 -16.20 -27.56 11.32
C VAL A 604 -16.31 -27.39 12.84
N GLU A 605 -15.20 -27.11 13.53
CA GLU A 605 -15.22 -26.66 14.93
C GLU A 605 -14.90 -25.15 14.94
N LEU A 606 -15.84 -24.34 15.42
CA LEU A 606 -15.69 -22.89 15.57
C LEU A 606 -15.59 -22.52 17.04
N SER A 607 -14.43 -22.00 17.45
CA SER A 607 -14.29 -21.22 18.68
C SER A 607 -14.37 -19.72 18.35
N ARG A 608 -14.65 -18.90 19.37
CA ARG A 608 -14.54 -17.44 19.25
C ARG A 608 -13.16 -17.02 18.74
N SER A 609 -12.08 -17.55 19.32
CA SER A 609 -10.69 -17.26 18.94
C SER A 609 -10.32 -17.66 17.51
N CYS A 610 -10.86 -18.77 17.00
CA CYS A 610 -10.70 -19.18 15.60
C CYS A 610 -11.42 -18.21 14.66
N THR A 611 -12.65 -17.83 15.04
CA THR A 611 -13.48 -16.91 14.24
C THR A 611 -12.87 -15.50 14.21
N GLU A 612 -12.41 -14.97 15.36
CA GLU A 612 -11.68 -13.70 15.44
C GLU A 612 -10.39 -13.71 14.58
N HIS A 613 -9.70 -14.86 14.49
CA HIS A 613 -8.54 -14.99 13.60
C HIS A 613 -8.93 -14.92 12.11
N LEU A 614 -10.02 -15.58 11.70
CA LEU A 614 -10.53 -15.53 10.31
C LEU A 614 -11.10 -14.15 9.94
N LEU A 615 -11.69 -13.46 10.92
CA LEU A 615 -12.18 -12.09 10.82
C LEU A 615 -11.08 -11.03 10.89
N SER A 616 -9.85 -11.41 11.25
CA SER A 616 -8.72 -10.47 11.27
C SER A 616 -8.29 -10.07 9.86
N LEU A 617 -9.06 -9.13 9.30
CA LEU A 617 -8.53 -8.02 8.50
C LEU A 617 -7.34 -7.38 9.25
N ASP A 618 -6.59 -6.47 8.60
CA ASP A 618 -5.73 -5.52 9.32
C ASP A 618 -6.55 -4.46 10.10
N THR A 619 -7.66 -4.87 10.73
CA THR A 619 -8.43 -4.10 11.70
C THR A 619 -7.62 -3.95 12.98
N ASP A 620 -6.95 -2.82 13.00
CA ASP A 620 -6.20 -2.24 14.08
C ASP A 620 -7.11 -1.83 15.26
N SER A 621 -7.62 -2.83 16.00
CA SER A 621 -8.42 -2.61 17.21
C SER A 621 -8.21 -3.70 18.27
N GLU A 622 -7.22 -3.48 19.15
CA GLU A 622 -7.34 -3.93 20.55
C GLU A 622 -8.55 -3.19 21.17
N SER A 623 -9.71 -3.83 21.21
CA SER A 623 -10.83 -3.40 22.04
C SER A 623 -10.84 -4.14 23.39
N SER A 624 -9.80 -3.90 24.18
CA SER A 624 -9.91 -3.89 25.64
C SER A 624 -9.65 -2.45 26.12
N GLY A 625 -10.63 -1.71 26.64
CA GLY A 625 -12.06 -2.02 26.77
C GLY A 625 -12.93 -0.76 26.62
N THR A 626 -14.23 -0.90 26.92
CA THR A 626 -15.30 0.12 26.72
C THR A 626 -15.65 0.40 25.25
N ALA A 627 -15.70 -0.65 24.43
CA ALA A 627 -17.04 -1.11 24.08
C ALA A 627 -17.42 -2.20 25.10
N GLU A 628 -18.69 -2.33 25.44
CA GLU A 628 -19.17 -3.62 25.96
C GLU A 628 -18.90 -4.69 24.90
N ARG A 629 -18.62 -5.92 25.34
CA ARG A 629 -18.23 -7.01 24.43
C ARG A 629 -19.42 -7.36 23.53
N ALA A 630 -19.44 -6.82 22.32
CA ALA A 630 -20.42 -7.21 21.32
C ALA A 630 -20.31 -8.72 21.06
N ASP A 631 -21.45 -9.36 21.05
CA ASP A 631 -21.60 -10.79 20.84
C ASP A 631 -21.42 -11.13 19.36
N LEU A 632 -20.53 -12.08 19.06
CA LEU A 632 -20.18 -12.38 17.68
C LEU A 632 -21.21 -13.33 17.06
N CYS A 633 -22.16 -12.80 16.30
CA CYS A 633 -23.13 -13.59 15.55
C CYS A 633 -22.51 -14.17 14.26
N VAL A 634 -22.33 -15.50 14.25
CA VAL A 634 -21.88 -16.27 13.09
C VAL A 634 -23.07 -16.98 12.46
N ALA A 635 -23.21 -16.87 11.15
CA ALA A 635 -24.15 -17.63 10.35
C ALA A 635 -23.41 -18.76 9.62
N VAL A 636 -23.85 -20.00 9.86
CA VAL A 636 -23.36 -21.21 9.20
C VAL A 636 -24.50 -21.81 8.38
N GLU A 637 -24.25 -22.07 7.09
CA GLU A 637 -25.23 -22.64 6.17
C GLU A 637 -24.60 -23.80 5.38
N LEU A 638 -25.31 -24.92 5.25
CA LEU A 638 -25.01 -25.92 4.22
C LEU A 638 -25.85 -25.57 2.98
N PHE A 639 -25.22 -25.29 1.84
CA PHE A 639 -25.96 -24.93 0.62
C PHE A 639 -26.83 -26.10 0.11
N THR A 640 -27.95 -25.76 -0.51
CA THR A 640 -28.74 -26.72 -1.29
C THR A 640 -27.97 -27.18 -2.53
N PRO A 641 -28.20 -28.40 -3.07
CA PRO A 641 -27.40 -28.93 -4.19
C PRO A 641 -27.37 -28.03 -5.45
N ASP A 642 -28.48 -27.35 -5.74
CA ASP A 642 -28.61 -26.40 -6.85
C ASP A 642 -27.85 -25.08 -6.62
N ARG A 643 -27.68 -24.65 -5.36
CA ARG A 643 -26.90 -23.48 -4.98
C ARG A 643 -25.41 -23.82 -4.88
N ALA A 644 -25.08 -24.99 -4.36
CA ALA A 644 -23.74 -25.55 -4.33
C ALA A 644 -23.17 -25.74 -5.75
N SER A 645 -24.01 -26.14 -6.71
CA SER A 645 -23.63 -26.25 -8.13
C SER A 645 -23.35 -24.87 -8.75
N ARG A 646 -24.23 -23.88 -8.53
CA ARG A 646 -24.06 -22.51 -9.05
C ARG A 646 -22.85 -21.77 -8.47
N ALA A 647 -22.49 -22.06 -7.21
CA ALA A 647 -21.27 -21.55 -6.58
C ALA A 647 -19.95 -22.11 -7.18
N VAL A 648 -20.02 -22.95 -8.22
CA VAL A 648 -18.86 -23.38 -9.02
C VAL A 648 -18.63 -22.46 -10.23
N ASP A 649 -19.70 -21.84 -10.76
CA ASP A 649 -19.67 -21.03 -11.97
C ASP A 649 -19.40 -19.54 -11.68
N ASP A 650 -19.90 -19.03 -10.55
CA ASP A 650 -19.56 -17.68 -10.07
C ASP A 650 -18.20 -17.66 -9.36
N LEU A 651 -17.32 -16.76 -9.82
CA LEU A 651 -15.94 -16.57 -9.33
C LEU A 651 -15.87 -15.88 -7.95
N ASP A 652 -16.44 -16.48 -6.90
CA ASP A 652 -16.20 -16.03 -5.52
C ASP A 652 -14.77 -16.43 -5.08
N PRO A 653 -13.87 -15.47 -4.80
CA PRO A 653 -12.45 -15.76 -4.58
C PRO A 653 -12.11 -16.49 -3.26
N TYR A 654 -13.11 -16.85 -2.43
CA TYR A 654 -12.92 -17.40 -1.09
C TYR A 654 -13.39 -18.87 -0.90
N ILE A 655 -13.37 -19.67 -1.97
CA ILE A 655 -13.66 -21.12 -1.90
C ILE A 655 -12.42 -21.93 -1.47
N VAL A 656 -12.60 -22.80 -0.47
CA VAL A 656 -11.59 -23.73 0.05
C VAL A 656 -12.00 -25.17 -0.22
N ASP A 657 -11.26 -25.87 -1.09
CA ASP A 657 -11.53 -27.25 -1.49
C ASP A 657 -10.79 -28.27 -0.59
N MET A 658 -11.55 -29.02 0.21
CA MET A 658 -11.04 -29.98 1.19
C MET A 658 -10.86 -31.37 0.56
N ARG A 659 -9.77 -31.58 -0.19
CA ARG A 659 -9.44 -32.90 -0.73
C ARG A 659 -9.04 -33.89 0.40
N SER A 660 -8.86 -35.17 0.06
CA SER A 660 -8.73 -36.26 1.04
C SER A 660 -7.40 -36.33 1.82
N ASP A 661 -6.40 -35.54 1.46
CA ASP A 661 -4.99 -35.65 1.89
C ASP A 661 -4.47 -34.48 2.77
N TRP A 662 -5.36 -33.58 3.20
CA TRP A 662 -4.96 -32.27 3.74
C TRP A 662 -4.75 -32.24 5.25
N LYS A 663 -3.74 -31.46 5.69
CA LYS A 663 -3.37 -31.31 7.11
C LYS A 663 -3.46 -29.89 7.69
N LYS A 664 -3.41 -28.84 6.87
CA LYS A 664 -3.64 -27.44 7.31
C LYS A 664 -3.98 -26.53 6.13
N LEU A 665 -4.84 -25.55 6.36
CA LEU A 665 -5.20 -24.47 5.45
C LEU A 665 -5.12 -23.13 6.20
N SER A 666 -4.97 -22.03 5.45
CA SER A 666 -5.08 -20.66 5.93
C SER A 666 -6.05 -19.91 5.03
N ALA A 667 -7.20 -19.49 5.56
CA ALA A 667 -8.13 -18.65 4.81
C ALA A 667 -7.57 -17.22 4.64
N PRO A 668 -7.94 -16.50 3.57
CA PRO A 668 -7.65 -15.08 3.46
C PRO A 668 -8.34 -14.26 4.57
N SER A 669 -7.62 -13.30 5.14
CA SER A 669 -8.13 -12.33 6.10
C SER A 669 -9.40 -11.65 5.59
N GLY A 670 -10.48 -11.67 6.39
CA GLY A 670 -11.73 -10.99 6.06
C GLY A 670 -12.69 -11.77 5.14
N ALA A 671 -12.36 -13.01 4.75
CA ALA A 671 -13.24 -13.84 3.91
C ALA A 671 -14.65 -14.05 4.49
N MET A 672 -14.82 -13.99 5.82
CA MET A 672 -16.13 -14.12 6.49
C MET A 672 -17.02 -12.86 6.42
N TYR A 673 -16.53 -11.75 5.86
CA TYR A 673 -17.31 -10.50 5.67
C TYR A 673 -17.91 -10.36 4.26
N THR A 674 -17.65 -11.28 3.34
CA THR A 674 -18.29 -11.26 2.02
C THR A 674 -19.76 -11.69 2.12
N PRO A 675 -20.62 -11.33 1.13
CA PRO A 675 -22.03 -11.75 1.13
C PRO A 675 -22.24 -13.27 1.25
N HIS A 676 -21.29 -14.06 0.74
CA HIS A 676 -21.31 -15.52 0.75
C HIS A 676 -20.45 -16.14 1.87
N GLY A 677 -19.50 -15.39 2.44
CA GLY A 677 -18.58 -15.84 3.48
C GLY A 677 -17.41 -16.69 2.97
N LEU A 678 -16.75 -17.36 3.91
CA LEU A 678 -15.78 -18.41 3.63
C LEU A 678 -16.52 -19.69 3.22
N LEU A 679 -16.29 -20.18 2.01
CA LEU A 679 -16.96 -21.37 1.47
C LEU A 679 -16.04 -22.59 1.58
N LEU A 680 -16.44 -23.59 2.38
CA LEU A 680 -15.74 -24.87 2.50
C LEU A 680 -16.41 -25.92 1.61
N ARG A 681 -15.66 -26.58 0.72
CA ARG A 681 -16.17 -27.57 -0.23
C ARG A 681 -15.59 -28.96 0.00
N LYS A 682 -16.42 -30.01 -0.07
CA LYS A 682 -15.96 -31.41 -0.09
C LYS A 682 -17.02 -32.37 -0.64
N ARG A 683 -16.69 -33.08 -1.73
CA ARG A 683 -17.53 -34.17 -2.31
C ARG A 683 -19.00 -33.78 -2.59
N GLY A 684 -19.27 -32.52 -2.92
CA GLY A 684 -20.62 -32.00 -3.18
C GLY A 684 -21.16 -31.10 -2.06
N ASP A 685 -20.75 -31.32 -0.81
CA ASP A 685 -21.09 -30.41 0.29
C ASP A 685 -20.37 -29.07 0.11
N VAL A 686 -21.12 -27.97 0.26
CA VAL A 686 -20.60 -26.60 0.36
C VAL A 686 -21.15 -25.96 1.63
N VAL A 687 -20.29 -25.72 2.61
CA VAL A 687 -20.62 -25.06 3.89
C VAL A 687 -20.11 -23.63 3.86
N ALA A 688 -21.03 -22.67 3.99
CA ALA A 688 -20.73 -21.25 4.08
C ALA A 688 -20.60 -20.79 5.53
N LEU A 689 -19.56 -19.99 5.80
CA LEU A 689 -19.24 -19.42 7.11
C LEU A 689 -19.12 -17.90 6.98
N ARG A 690 -20.07 -17.14 7.55
CA ARG A 690 -20.07 -15.66 7.50
C ARG A 690 -20.45 -15.03 8.83
N VAL A 691 -20.08 -13.78 9.04
CA VAL A 691 -20.60 -12.96 10.14
C VAL A 691 -21.88 -12.27 9.73
N ASP A 692 -22.87 -12.27 10.62
CA ASP A 692 -24.14 -11.59 10.42
C ASP A 692 -24.05 -10.17 11.02
N LEU A 693 -23.74 -9.18 10.17
CA LEU A 693 -23.50 -7.79 10.59
C LEU A 693 -24.78 -7.06 11.01
N ASP A 694 -25.92 -7.44 10.44
CA ASP A 694 -27.23 -6.79 10.69
C ASP A 694 -27.75 -7.01 12.12
N TYR A 695 -27.19 -8.00 12.83
CA TYR A 695 -27.53 -8.28 14.24
C TYR A 695 -27.01 -7.20 15.21
N ASN A 696 -25.95 -6.46 14.85
CA ASN A 696 -25.34 -5.42 15.68
C ASN A 696 -25.95 -4.02 15.50
N THR A 697 -27.04 -3.89 14.74
CA THR A 697 -27.74 -2.61 14.48
C THR A 697 -29.12 -2.50 15.13
N LEU A 698 -29.52 -3.49 15.94
CA LEU A 698 -30.85 -3.57 16.59
C LEU A 698 -30.80 -3.79 18.12
N SER A 699 -29.64 -3.52 18.75
CA SER A 699 -29.44 -3.56 20.21
C SER A 699 -29.02 -2.21 20.77
#